data_AF-A0A560KHT2-F1
#
_entry.id   AF-A0A560KHT2-F1
#
_cell.length_a   1.000
_cell.length_b   1.000
_cell.length_c   1.000
_cell.angle_alpha   90.00
_cell.angle_beta   90.00
_cell.angle_gamma   90.00
#
_symmetry.space_group_name_H-M   'P 1'
#
loop_
_entity.id
_entity.type
_entity.pdbx_description
1 polymer ?
#
loop_
_entity_poly.entity_id
_entity_poly.type
_entity_poly.pdbx_seq_one_letter_code
_entity_poly.pdbx_strand_id
1 'polypeptide(L)'
;MGHFGERGVAVATIAEALQAALDHHQAGRLAEARILYGRILAVAPDTPDALYLLAVLDAQAGQFDAAAAGLERALALRPEAVAYRLTLAKALMASGRAEAAIPQFRAVLAQQPDQAEALAPLARLLAGRGEPGGKDEAAGLFERASRLAPTDAALALDQGRCLHALGRLDAAAAALARALAPATGATAAAAHITLGRVREAQGQEDAALAAYQAALAVPGLSAGDPLLAAQGLQVQGALLHKRDRAQDAAAAYEAALVLAPGLLPARFGLGQVLAGLGRLEAAADCFQAVLDREPANLMAHEALWQLRERQDRPDQALAVLDAALALAPDRPDLLFARARLLHQAKRDAEALSAYATLMIRGDLAADLRAAAASNRATLLVSQGEIAAAAALLPEIQALVPGTGAAGMEDCHRLARLLADIAPATDQAWDALGRLVAWVATEWEARDYFWKNAYYLALETGNHLLRKPDGAAQLPRLVEAVTGAAMGRDPLLDPWFTFLDGCVALRLGHERRAKDCFASLEQALPFAAQIPLGDDFQRWTAAAEPLRAGFDATLDWGRTAPGVAEEPVVLVAADSRYVRRFLPFLAASIAAVAAGTRLHVHICDPATDDIDFLAAAAPGLRLGWSTEALDPELHHETRLTYLTAARFLRLPQIQDRYGAPLVVADIDAAFLSDPARFVAALPAGRPVAATWGPANLAAPYDAVGGGLVAVGPGDMARAFARGVADLLLYHWDRCRNGGPVLGYFLDQVALVAGVDFVLTPDRLLPVHRAGRVYRLDGGRLDGGAGPAMFVPIVPEKTLPDIDARLDQAVVALRAGAGRKALEAFFQIPPLADA
;
A
#
# COMPACT_ATOMS: atom_id res chain seq x y z
N MET A 1 15.70 -8.29 117.40
CA MET A 1 14.78 -9.42 117.13
C MET A 1 13.56 -8.83 116.44
N GLY A 2 13.28 -8.99 115.16
CA GLY A 2 13.64 -10.05 114.23
C GLY A 2 12.33 -10.56 113.61
N HIS A 3 12.01 -10.10 112.39
CA HIS A 3 11.32 -10.84 111.33
C HIS A 3 10.93 -9.90 110.17
N PHE A 4 11.89 -9.66 109.26
CA PHE A 4 11.57 -9.42 107.86
C PHE A 4 11.41 -10.79 107.21
N GLY A 5 10.22 -11.08 106.67
CA GLY A 5 9.97 -12.28 105.89
C GLY A 5 10.60 -12.13 104.50
N GLU A 6 11.61 -12.96 104.22
CA GLU A 6 12.16 -13.16 102.88
C GLU A 6 11.06 -13.71 101.96
N ARG A 7 10.52 -12.88 101.07
CA ARG A 7 9.87 -13.37 99.85
C ARG A 7 10.98 -13.81 98.91
N GLY A 8 11.26 -15.10 98.87
CA GLY A 8 12.14 -15.68 97.86
C GLY A 8 11.60 -15.39 96.46
N VAL A 9 12.26 -14.49 95.74
CA VAL A 9 12.05 -14.32 94.30
C VAL A 9 12.62 -15.57 93.65
N ALA A 10 11.76 -16.46 93.16
CA ALA A 10 12.21 -17.53 92.28
C ALA A 10 12.85 -16.88 91.05
N VAL A 11 14.17 -16.94 90.94
CA VAL A 11 14.88 -16.48 89.75
C VAL A 11 14.56 -17.48 88.65
N ALA A 12 13.61 -17.11 87.79
CA ALA A 12 13.29 -17.91 86.61
C ALA A 12 14.56 -18.05 85.76
N THR A 13 14.88 -19.29 85.39
CA THR A 13 15.94 -19.59 84.45
C THR A 13 15.64 -18.94 83.09
N ILE A 14 16.66 -18.73 82.25
CA ILE A 14 16.47 -18.22 80.88
C ILE A 14 15.48 -19.09 80.09
N ALA A 15 15.48 -20.41 80.33
CA ALA A 15 14.55 -21.35 79.73
C ALA A 15 13.08 -21.10 80.17
N GLU A 16 12.83 -20.89 81.46
CA GLU A 16 11.50 -20.57 81.98
C GLU A 16 11.01 -19.20 81.50
N ALA A 17 11.90 -18.20 81.43
CA ALA A 17 11.58 -16.89 80.89
C ALA A 17 11.26 -16.95 79.39
N LEU A 18 11.99 -17.78 78.62
CA LEU A 18 11.74 -17.99 77.20
C LEU A 18 10.41 -18.71 76.96
N GLN A 19 10.07 -19.71 77.80
CA GLN A 19 8.78 -20.40 77.74
C GLN A 19 7.62 -19.43 78.04
N ALA A 20 7.74 -18.61 79.08
CA ALA A 20 6.74 -17.58 79.37
C ALA A 20 6.59 -16.59 78.21
N ALA A 21 7.69 -16.15 77.60
CA ALA A 21 7.65 -15.26 76.43
C ALA A 21 6.94 -15.91 75.22
N LEU A 22 7.17 -17.21 74.99
CA LEU A 22 6.48 -18.00 73.98
C LEU A 22 4.98 -18.12 74.25
N ASP A 23 4.57 -18.37 75.49
CA ASP A 23 3.15 -18.46 75.87
C ASP A 23 2.42 -17.13 75.62
N HIS A 24 3.08 -16.00 75.90
CA HIS A 24 2.58 -14.67 75.55
C HIS A 24 2.48 -14.48 74.03
N HIS A 25 3.49 -14.90 73.27
CA HIS A 25 3.51 -14.81 71.82
C HIS A 25 2.38 -15.64 71.18
N GLN A 26 2.22 -16.90 71.59
CA GLN A 26 1.17 -17.80 71.10
C GLN A 26 -0.24 -17.30 71.45
N ALA A 27 -0.39 -16.62 72.59
CA ALA A 27 -1.66 -16.03 73.00
C ALA A 27 -1.94 -14.65 72.37
N GLY A 28 -1.12 -14.20 71.40
CA GLY A 28 -1.29 -12.92 70.72
C GLY A 28 -0.91 -11.68 71.54
N ARG A 29 -0.35 -11.85 72.75
CA ARG A 29 0.14 -10.78 73.62
C ARG A 29 1.54 -10.35 73.19
N LEU A 30 1.63 -9.78 71.99
CA LEU A 30 2.90 -9.50 71.29
C LEU A 30 3.77 -8.45 72.01
N ALA A 31 3.15 -7.48 72.69
CA ALA A 31 3.87 -6.45 73.44
C ALA A 31 4.58 -7.04 74.66
N GLU A 32 3.89 -7.90 75.40
CA GLU A 32 4.43 -8.62 76.56
C GLU A 32 5.50 -9.62 76.15
N ALA A 33 5.29 -10.36 75.05
CA ALA A 33 6.29 -11.25 74.48
C ALA A 33 7.57 -10.49 74.07
N ARG A 34 7.43 -9.36 73.39
CA ARG A 34 8.55 -8.48 72.99
C ARG A 34 9.35 -7.99 74.19
N ILE A 35 8.67 -7.55 75.26
CA ILE A 35 9.32 -7.10 76.50
C ILE A 35 10.11 -8.27 77.13
N LEU A 36 9.53 -9.47 77.18
CA LEU A 36 10.20 -10.64 77.75
C LEU A 36 11.39 -11.10 76.91
N TYR A 37 11.28 -11.16 75.58
CA TYR A 37 12.43 -11.43 74.70
C TYR A 37 13.54 -10.39 74.86
N GLY A 38 13.19 -9.10 74.95
CA GLY A 38 14.16 -8.03 75.20
C GLY A 38 14.87 -8.15 76.55
N ARG A 39 14.15 -8.53 77.62
CA ARG A 39 14.73 -8.80 78.94
C ARG A 39 15.66 -10.01 78.93
N ILE A 40 15.29 -11.08 78.21
CA ILE A 40 16.15 -12.26 78.02
C ILE A 40 17.44 -11.85 77.34
N LEU A 41 17.37 -11.06 76.26
CA LEU A 41 18.54 -10.61 75.50
C LEU A 41 19.38 -9.56 76.26
N ALA A 42 18.81 -8.86 77.25
CA ALA A 42 19.57 -7.97 78.12
C ALA A 42 20.45 -8.74 79.13
N VAL A 43 20.02 -9.94 79.55
CA VAL A 43 20.76 -10.80 80.49
C VAL A 43 21.65 -11.81 79.76
N ALA A 44 21.18 -12.33 78.63
CA ALA A 44 21.88 -13.30 77.79
C ALA A 44 21.77 -12.90 76.29
N PRO A 45 22.65 -11.99 75.83
CA PRO A 45 22.61 -11.41 74.48
C PRO A 45 22.72 -12.42 73.34
N ASP A 46 23.31 -13.59 73.60
CA ASP A 46 23.59 -14.65 72.62
C ASP A 46 22.62 -15.83 72.75
N THR A 47 21.34 -15.55 73.06
CA THR A 47 20.27 -16.56 73.10
C THR A 47 19.61 -16.66 71.71
N PRO A 48 19.89 -17.68 70.88
CA PRO A 48 19.48 -17.70 69.48
C PRO A 48 17.96 -17.71 69.28
N ASP A 49 17.25 -18.47 70.10
CA ASP A 49 15.79 -18.58 70.03
C ASP A 49 15.09 -17.27 70.42
N ALA A 50 15.63 -16.52 71.39
CA ALA A 50 15.12 -15.20 71.76
C ALA A 50 15.39 -14.14 70.66
N LEU A 51 16.57 -14.18 70.01
CA LEU A 51 16.89 -13.34 68.85
C LEU A 51 15.96 -13.63 67.67
N TYR A 52 15.75 -14.92 67.35
CA TYR A 52 14.86 -15.36 66.28
C TYR A 52 13.41 -14.91 66.52
N LEU A 53 12.86 -15.17 67.71
CA LEU A 53 11.46 -14.85 68.01
C LEU A 53 11.21 -13.34 68.12
N LEU A 54 12.18 -12.56 68.62
CA LEU A 54 12.11 -11.10 68.56
C LEU A 54 12.12 -10.59 67.12
N ALA A 55 12.98 -11.16 66.27
CA ALA A 55 13.03 -10.79 64.86
C ALA A 55 11.77 -11.19 64.08
N VAL A 56 11.10 -12.28 64.46
CA VAL A 56 9.76 -12.62 63.93
C VAL A 56 8.74 -11.53 64.32
N LEU A 57 8.76 -11.04 65.56
CA LEU A 57 7.90 -9.93 65.98
C LEU A 57 8.25 -8.62 65.24
N ASP A 58 9.53 -8.37 64.94
CA ASP A 58 9.96 -7.22 64.14
C ASP A 58 9.45 -7.31 62.70
N ALA A 59 9.51 -8.50 62.09
CA ALA A 59 8.95 -8.74 60.76
C ALA A 59 7.43 -8.57 60.74
N GLN A 60 6.71 -9.06 61.77
CA GLN A 60 5.27 -8.83 61.93
C GLN A 60 4.91 -7.35 62.11
N ALA A 61 5.81 -6.57 62.72
CA ALA A 61 5.66 -5.11 62.88
C ALA A 61 6.12 -4.30 61.65
N GLY A 62 6.52 -4.95 60.55
CA GLY A 62 7.02 -4.29 59.33
C GLY A 62 8.45 -3.74 59.44
N GLN A 63 9.17 -4.04 60.53
CA GLN A 63 10.54 -3.60 60.79
C GLN A 63 11.55 -4.58 60.16
N PHE A 64 11.51 -4.70 58.83
CA PHE A 64 12.24 -5.76 58.11
C PHE A 64 13.77 -5.68 58.23
N ASP A 65 14.35 -4.49 58.33
CA ASP A 65 15.80 -4.32 58.53
C ASP A 65 16.26 -4.76 59.92
N ALA A 66 15.47 -4.42 60.96
CA ALA A 66 15.73 -4.87 62.33
C ALA A 66 15.57 -6.40 62.45
N ALA A 67 14.53 -6.95 61.81
CA ALA A 67 14.32 -8.39 61.73
C ALA A 67 15.50 -9.09 61.04
N ALA A 68 15.98 -8.57 59.91
CA ALA A 68 17.12 -9.14 59.21
C ALA A 68 18.39 -9.14 60.07
N ALA A 69 18.70 -8.03 60.75
CA ALA A 69 19.86 -7.94 61.64
C ALA A 69 19.77 -8.92 62.84
N GLY A 70 18.58 -9.07 63.44
CA GLY A 70 18.33 -10.04 64.50
C GLY A 70 18.49 -11.49 64.03
N LEU A 71 18.01 -11.80 62.83
CA LEU A 71 18.10 -13.12 62.21
C LEU A 71 19.52 -13.48 61.75
N GLU A 72 20.29 -12.52 61.25
CA GLU A 72 21.71 -12.69 60.93
C GLU A 72 22.51 -13.05 62.19
N ARG A 73 22.25 -12.38 63.32
CA ARG A 73 22.86 -12.72 64.62
C ARG A 73 22.42 -14.09 65.12
N ALA A 74 21.13 -14.42 65.05
CA ALA A 74 20.61 -15.73 65.43
C ALA A 74 21.23 -16.86 64.59
N LEU A 75 21.39 -16.64 63.28
CA LEU A 75 21.98 -17.59 62.35
C LEU A 75 23.50 -17.73 62.54
N ALA A 76 24.21 -16.67 62.95
CA ALA A 76 25.63 -16.76 63.30
C ALA A 76 25.87 -17.68 64.51
N LEU A 77 24.94 -17.69 65.47
CA LEU A 77 25.01 -18.54 66.67
C LEU A 77 24.50 -19.97 66.41
N ARG A 78 23.57 -20.14 65.46
CA ARG A 78 23.01 -21.45 65.08
C ARG A 78 22.87 -21.58 63.54
N PRO A 79 23.97 -21.86 62.81
CA PRO A 79 24.00 -21.84 61.34
C PRO A 79 23.10 -22.88 60.64
N GLU A 80 22.81 -23.98 61.33
CA GLU A 80 21.99 -25.10 60.86
C GLU A 80 20.48 -24.85 60.96
N ALA A 81 20.05 -23.76 61.61
CA ALA A 81 18.63 -23.46 61.79
C ALA A 81 17.97 -22.98 60.49
N VAL A 82 17.38 -23.91 59.73
CA VAL A 82 16.67 -23.62 58.46
C VAL A 82 15.56 -22.58 58.64
N ALA A 83 14.82 -22.64 59.75
CA ALA A 83 13.74 -21.69 60.06
C ALA A 83 14.24 -20.23 60.16
N TYR A 84 15.43 -20.02 60.71
CA TYR A 84 16.04 -18.69 60.84
C TYR A 84 16.40 -18.17 59.45
N ARG A 85 17.01 -19.03 58.64
CA ARG A 85 17.46 -18.71 57.28
C ARG A 85 16.29 -18.41 56.34
N LEU A 86 15.21 -19.19 56.42
CA LEU A 86 13.98 -18.95 55.65
C LEU A 86 13.33 -17.62 56.02
N THR A 87 13.26 -17.32 57.32
CA THR A 87 12.69 -16.05 57.81
C THR A 87 13.58 -14.86 57.40
N LEU A 88 14.91 -15.02 57.44
CA LEU A 88 15.87 -14.01 56.97
C LEU A 88 15.67 -13.72 55.49
N ALA A 89 15.56 -14.76 54.66
CA ALA A 89 15.35 -14.61 53.22
C ALA A 89 14.07 -13.81 52.91
N LYS A 90 12.97 -14.10 53.64
CA LYS A 90 11.71 -13.35 53.52
C LYS A 90 11.82 -11.89 53.98
N ALA A 91 12.51 -11.64 55.10
CA ALA A 91 12.75 -10.28 55.60
C ALA A 91 13.62 -9.45 54.63
N LEU A 92 14.63 -10.07 54.02
CA LEU A 92 15.45 -9.45 52.99
C LEU A 92 14.66 -9.11 51.72
N MET A 93 13.72 -9.98 51.30
CA MET A 93 12.82 -9.64 50.19
C MET A 93 11.91 -8.45 50.54
N ALA A 94 11.32 -8.45 51.74
CA ALA A 94 10.39 -7.40 52.17
C ALA A 94 11.07 -6.03 52.38
N SER A 95 12.37 -6.01 52.68
CA SER A 95 13.20 -4.79 52.76
C SER A 95 13.77 -4.32 51.40
N GLY A 96 13.38 -4.96 50.29
CA GLY A 96 13.88 -4.62 48.95
C GLY A 96 15.29 -5.13 48.65
N ARG A 97 15.93 -5.86 49.57
CA ARG A 97 17.27 -6.46 49.44
C ARG A 97 17.20 -7.83 48.73
N ALA A 98 16.53 -7.86 47.58
CA ALA A 98 16.27 -9.07 46.78
C ALA A 98 17.55 -9.85 46.45
N GLU A 99 18.65 -9.15 46.15
CA GLU A 99 19.96 -9.74 45.85
C GLU A 99 20.51 -10.58 47.01
N ALA A 100 20.37 -10.09 48.24
CA ALA A 100 20.85 -10.76 49.44
C ALA A 100 19.98 -11.95 49.85
N ALA A 101 18.71 -12.00 49.40
CA ALA A 101 17.78 -13.06 49.74
C ALA A 101 18.05 -14.38 48.99
N ILE A 102 18.53 -14.30 47.74
CA ILE A 102 18.81 -15.49 46.89
C ILE A 102 19.73 -16.52 47.56
N PRO A 103 20.94 -16.17 48.06
CA PRO A 103 21.82 -17.16 48.68
C PRO A 103 21.18 -17.80 49.92
N GLN A 104 20.30 -17.08 50.63
CA GLN A 104 19.59 -17.62 51.80
C GLN A 104 18.54 -18.65 51.37
N PHE A 105 17.72 -18.36 50.35
CA PHE A 105 16.77 -19.34 49.80
C PHE A 105 17.47 -20.57 49.20
N ARG A 106 18.56 -20.39 48.45
CA ARG A 106 19.34 -21.53 47.92
C ARG A 106 19.85 -22.44 49.03
N ALA A 107 20.34 -21.87 50.12
CA ALA A 107 20.81 -22.66 51.25
C ALA A 107 19.68 -23.34 52.04
N VAL A 108 18.48 -22.75 52.10
CA VAL A 108 17.28 -23.45 52.60
C VAL A 108 16.99 -24.68 51.74
N LEU A 109 16.97 -24.52 50.41
CA LEU A 109 16.69 -25.62 49.48
C LEU A 109 17.80 -26.67 49.39
N ALA A 110 19.04 -26.31 49.72
CA ALA A 110 20.15 -27.27 49.83
C ALA A 110 19.94 -28.24 51.01
N GLN A 111 19.34 -27.78 52.10
CA GLN A 111 19.05 -28.61 53.29
C GLN A 111 17.69 -29.28 53.22
N GLN A 112 16.69 -28.57 52.70
CA GLN A 112 15.31 -29.03 52.55
C GLN A 112 14.86 -28.78 51.12
N PRO A 113 15.14 -29.73 50.20
CA PRO A 113 14.85 -29.56 48.79
C PRO A 113 13.40 -29.13 48.53
N ASP A 114 12.42 -29.75 49.19
CA ASP A 114 10.99 -29.52 48.90
C ASP A 114 10.34 -28.50 49.85
N GLN A 115 11.13 -27.54 50.37
CA GLN A 115 10.61 -26.45 51.19
C GLN A 115 9.78 -25.47 50.34
N ALA A 116 8.46 -25.68 50.31
CA ALA A 116 7.50 -24.92 49.49
C ALA A 116 7.63 -23.39 49.66
N GLU A 117 7.86 -22.94 50.90
CA GLU A 117 8.01 -21.52 51.25
C GLU A 117 9.28 -20.85 50.67
N ALA A 118 10.24 -21.63 50.16
CA ALA A 118 11.46 -21.13 49.54
C ALA A 118 11.45 -21.27 48.00
N LEU A 119 10.72 -22.24 47.45
CA LEU A 119 10.72 -22.55 46.02
C LEU A 119 10.16 -21.41 45.15
N ALA A 120 8.92 -20.99 45.38
CA ALA A 120 8.27 -19.97 44.54
C ALA A 120 8.90 -18.57 44.67
N PRO A 121 9.27 -18.08 45.87
CA PRO A 121 9.97 -16.80 45.99
C PRO A 121 11.33 -16.77 45.30
N LEU A 122 12.12 -17.84 45.42
CA LEU A 122 13.41 -17.94 44.72
C LEU A 122 13.21 -17.97 43.20
N ALA A 123 12.23 -18.74 42.71
CA ALA A 123 11.94 -18.81 41.29
C ALA A 123 11.57 -17.45 40.69
N ARG A 124 10.75 -16.63 41.39
CA ARG A 124 10.43 -15.26 40.96
C ARG A 124 11.65 -14.36 40.92
N LEU A 125 12.51 -14.44 41.94
CA LEU A 125 13.75 -13.65 42.01
C LEU A 125 14.68 -13.99 40.84
N LEU A 126 14.84 -15.27 40.51
CA LEU A 126 15.68 -15.72 39.41
C LEU A 126 15.09 -15.39 38.03
N ALA A 127 13.76 -15.52 37.87
CA ALA A 127 13.07 -15.19 36.62
C ALA A 127 13.14 -13.68 36.28
N GLY A 128 13.19 -12.81 37.31
CA GLY A 128 13.32 -11.37 37.17
C GLY A 128 14.72 -10.88 36.80
N ARG A 129 15.74 -11.75 36.84
CA ARG A 129 17.12 -11.40 36.47
C ARG A 129 17.42 -11.70 35.01
N GLY A 130 18.33 -10.90 34.43
CA GLY A 130 18.92 -11.13 33.12
C GLY A 130 20.16 -12.05 33.12
N GLU A 131 20.41 -12.78 34.21
CA GLU A 131 21.59 -13.65 34.31
C GLU A 131 21.49 -14.88 33.38
N PRO A 132 22.58 -15.30 32.71
CA PRO A 132 22.61 -16.52 31.90
C PRO A 132 22.22 -17.75 32.74
N GLY A 133 21.21 -18.51 32.31
CA GLY A 133 20.75 -19.73 32.98
C GLY A 133 19.80 -19.53 34.18
N GLY A 134 19.62 -18.30 34.69
CA GLY A 134 18.73 -18.03 35.83
C GLY A 134 17.26 -18.34 35.55
N LYS A 135 16.79 -18.12 34.31
CA LYS A 135 15.42 -18.44 33.88
C LYS A 135 15.16 -19.95 33.81
N ASP A 136 16.16 -20.76 33.46
CA ASP A 136 16.06 -22.22 33.43
C ASP A 136 15.98 -22.81 34.84
N GLU A 137 16.81 -22.30 35.77
CA GLU A 137 16.72 -22.65 37.20
C GLU A 137 15.34 -22.28 37.75
N ALA A 138 14.84 -21.07 37.44
CA ALA A 138 13.52 -20.62 37.85
C ALA A 138 12.40 -21.55 37.34
N ALA A 139 12.46 -22.00 36.09
CA ALA A 139 11.48 -22.93 35.53
C ALA A 139 11.43 -24.27 36.29
N GLY A 140 12.59 -24.82 36.64
CA GLY A 140 12.68 -26.05 37.45
C GLY A 140 12.16 -25.86 38.88
N LEU A 141 12.41 -24.70 39.50
CA LEU A 141 11.88 -24.37 40.82
C LEU A 141 10.35 -24.18 40.80
N PHE A 142 9.81 -23.51 39.77
CA PHE A 142 8.37 -23.39 39.58
C PHE A 142 7.70 -24.74 39.35
N GLU A 143 8.32 -25.65 38.58
CA GLU A 143 7.79 -27.01 38.38
C GLU A 143 7.71 -27.78 39.71
N ARG A 144 8.74 -27.69 40.54
CA ARG A 144 8.76 -28.32 41.87
C ARG A 144 7.70 -27.72 42.78
N ALA A 145 7.60 -26.39 42.82
CA ALA A 145 6.57 -25.71 43.60
C ALA A 145 5.16 -26.13 43.15
N SER A 146 4.90 -26.17 41.83
CA SER A 146 3.62 -26.58 41.26
C SER A 146 3.27 -28.05 41.54
N ARG A 147 4.26 -28.94 41.73
CA ARG A 147 4.00 -30.32 42.19
C ARG A 147 3.52 -30.37 43.63
N LEU A 148 4.03 -29.49 44.50
CA LEU A 148 3.62 -29.42 45.91
C LEU A 148 2.27 -28.72 46.09
N ALA A 149 1.93 -27.77 45.20
CA ALA A 149 0.68 -27.02 45.23
C ALA A 149 0.00 -26.99 43.84
N PRO A 150 -0.55 -28.13 43.36
CA PRO A 150 -1.07 -28.26 42.00
C PRO A 150 -2.32 -27.42 41.70
N THR A 151 -3.00 -26.92 42.73
CA THR A 151 -4.22 -26.10 42.61
C THR A 151 -3.95 -24.60 42.78
N ASP A 152 -2.70 -24.17 42.99
CA ASP A 152 -2.35 -22.76 43.12
C ASP A 152 -2.29 -22.08 41.73
N ALA A 153 -3.35 -21.34 41.42
CA ALA A 153 -3.49 -20.60 40.16
C ALA A 153 -2.36 -19.58 39.92
N ALA A 154 -1.94 -18.87 40.98
CA ALA A 154 -0.93 -17.82 40.87
C ALA A 154 0.45 -18.42 40.57
N LEU A 155 0.75 -19.56 41.21
CA LEU A 155 1.98 -20.29 40.95
C LEU A 155 2.04 -20.85 39.53
N ALA A 156 0.94 -21.43 39.04
CA ALA A 156 0.85 -21.93 37.68
C ALA A 156 0.93 -20.80 36.62
N LEU A 157 0.39 -19.62 36.93
CA LEU A 157 0.53 -18.41 36.09
C LEU A 157 1.99 -17.94 36.03
N ASP A 158 2.68 -17.85 37.16
CA ASP A 158 4.09 -17.46 37.22
C ASP A 158 4.98 -18.46 36.47
N GLN A 159 4.70 -19.76 36.60
CA GLN A 159 5.35 -20.81 35.81
C GLN A 159 5.13 -20.59 34.30
N GLY A 160 3.89 -20.33 33.89
CA GLY A 160 3.54 -20.06 32.49
C GLY A 160 4.28 -18.85 31.91
N ARG A 161 4.39 -17.75 32.66
CA ARG A 161 5.17 -16.56 32.27
C ARG A 161 6.66 -16.86 32.11
N CYS A 162 7.24 -17.62 33.04
CA CYS A 162 8.64 -18.02 32.99
C CYS A 162 8.93 -18.89 31.77
N LEU A 163 8.07 -19.87 31.48
CA LEU A 163 8.20 -20.75 30.33
C LEU A 163 8.02 -20.01 28.99
N HIS A 164 7.10 -19.03 28.94
CA HIS A 164 6.94 -18.16 27.77
C HIS A 164 8.22 -17.35 27.50
N ALA A 165 8.81 -16.75 28.54
CA ALA A 165 10.07 -15.99 28.41
C ALA A 165 11.27 -16.85 27.99
N LEU A 166 11.20 -18.18 28.18
CA LEU A 166 12.18 -19.17 27.70
C LEU A 166 11.87 -19.68 26.29
N GLY A 167 10.77 -19.27 25.66
CA GLY A 167 10.32 -19.81 24.37
C GLY A 167 9.79 -21.25 24.44
N ARG A 168 9.55 -21.80 25.65
CA ARG A 168 8.96 -23.14 25.83
C ARG A 168 7.44 -23.07 25.73
N LEU A 169 6.95 -22.76 24.53
CA LEU A 169 5.57 -22.33 24.30
C LEU A 169 4.51 -23.36 24.69
N ASP A 170 4.71 -24.65 24.36
CA ASP A 170 3.74 -25.70 24.71
C ASP A 170 3.64 -25.94 26.21
N ALA A 171 4.79 -25.95 26.90
CA ALA A 171 4.84 -26.07 28.35
C ALA A 171 4.22 -24.85 29.04
N ALA A 172 4.43 -23.65 28.49
CA ALA A 172 3.80 -22.42 28.96
C ALA A 172 2.26 -22.51 28.82
N ALA A 173 1.76 -22.93 27.66
CA ALA A 173 0.33 -23.11 27.42
C ALA A 173 -0.29 -24.13 28.38
N ALA A 174 0.39 -25.25 28.64
CA ALA A 174 -0.06 -26.26 29.59
C ALA A 174 -0.09 -25.73 31.05
N ALA A 175 0.90 -24.94 31.45
CA ALA A 175 0.91 -24.29 32.77
C ALA A 175 -0.22 -23.27 32.92
N LEU A 176 -0.49 -22.48 31.88
CA LEU A 176 -1.57 -21.49 31.89
C LEU A 176 -2.96 -22.15 31.88
N ALA A 177 -3.13 -23.28 31.19
CA ALA A 177 -4.37 -24.08 31.26
C ALA A 177 -4.63 -24.60 32.69
N ARG A 178 -3.60 -25.05 33.40
CA ARG A 178 -3.71 -25.40 34.82
C ARG A 178 -4.06 -24.20 35.70
N ALA A 179 -3.45 -23.03 35.43
CA ALA A 179 -3.73 -21.80 36.15
C ALA A 179 -5.21 -21.39 36.01
N LEU A 180 -5.78 -21.53 34.81
CA LEU A 180 -7.16 -21.13 34.50
C LEU A 180 -8.23 -21.99 35.18
N ALA A 181 -7.95 -23.26 35.49
CA ALA A 181 -8.95 -24.17 36.05
C ALA A 181 -9.52 -23.71 37.42
N PRO A 182 -8.69 -23.28 38.40
CA PRO A 182 -9.17 -22.71 39.67
C PRO A 182 -9.22 -21.17 39.70
N ALA A 183 -8.73 -20.46 38.67
CA ALA A 183 -8.58 -19.01 38.73
C ALA A 183 -9.91 -18.26 38.60
N THR A 184 -10.02 -17.15 39.35
CA THR A 184 -11.07 -16.14 39.20
C THR A 184 -10.47 -14.73 39.21
N GLY A 185 -11.21 -13.73 38.75
CA GLY A 185 -10.80 -12.33 38.80
C GLY A 185 -9.47 -12.04 38.08
N ALA A 186 -8.63 -11.18 38.67
CA ALA A 186 -7.39 -10.71 38.05
C ALA A 186 -6.42 -11.83 37.66
N THR A 187 -6.32 -12.92 38.43
CA THR A 187 -5.47 -14.07 38.11
C THR A 187 -5.94 -14.78 36.85
N ALA A 188 -7.25 -14.96 36.67
CA ALA A 188 -7.82 -15.56 35.46
C ALA A 188 -7.58 -14.68 34.23
N ALA A 189 -7.79 -13.37 34.37
CA ALA A 189 -7.54 -12.41 33.30
C ALA A 189 -6.06 -12.37 32.90
N ALA A 190 -5.15 -12.33 33.87
CA ALA A 190 -3.71 -12.34 33.62
C ALA A 190 -3.25 -13.65 32.95
N ALA A 191 -3.84 -14.79 33.32
CA ALA A 191 -3.58 -16.08 32.68
C ALA A 191 -4.08 -16.11 31.23
N HIS A 192 -5.27 -15.60 30.95
CA HIS A 192 -5.79 -15.46 29.59
C HIS A 192 -4.95 -14.51 28.72
N ILE A 193 -4.51 -13.35 29.24
CA ILE A 193 -3.60 -12.43 28.52
C ILE A 193 -2.26 -13.11 28.20
N THR A 194 -1.68 -13.79 29.19
CA THR A 194 -0.41 -14.50 29.00
C THR A 194 -0.56 -15.64 28.00
N LEU A 195 -1.70 -16.36 28.03
CA LEU A 195 -2.01 -17.42 27.08
C LEU A 195 -2.15 -16.87 25.66
N GLY A 196 -2.81 -15.72 25.50
CA GLY A 196 -2.88 -15.05 24.21
C GLY A 196 -1.50 -14.77 23.61
N ARG A 197 -0.55 -14.27 24.41
CA ARG A 197 0.83 -14.00 23.96
C ARG A 197 1.57 -15.26 23.57
N VAL A 198 1.39 -16.34 24.34
CA VAL A 198 1.97 -17.65 24.01
C VAL A 198 1.40 -18.18 22.69
N ARG A 199 0.09 -18.07 22.47
CA ARG A 199 -0.56 -18.51 21.23
C ARG A 199 -0.12 -17.68 20.02
N GLU A 200 0.11 -16.38 20.19
CA GLU A 200 0.70 -15.52 19.16
C GLU A 200 2.11 -15.99 18.79
N ALA A 201 2.97 -16.26 19.78
CA ALA A 201 4.31 -16.79 19.55
C ALA A 201 4.31 -18.18 18.88
N GLN A 202 3.22 -18.96 19.02
CA GLN A 202 3.00 -20.23 18.33
C GLN A 202 2.43 -20.08 16.91
N GLY A 203 2.13 -18.86 16.46
CA GLY A 203 1.43 -18.61 15.19
C GLY A 203 -0.06 -18.97 15.22
N GLN A 204 -0.64 -19.25 16.40
CA GLN A 204 -2.04 -19.63 16.58
C GLN A 204 -2.90 -18.39 16.85
N GLU A 205 -3.06 -17.56 15.83
CA GLU A 205 -3.66 -16.23 15.99
C GLU A 205 -5.13 -16.25 16.45
N ASP A 206 -5.96 -17.17 15.95
CA ASP A 206 -7.37 -17.24 16.37
C ASP A 206 -7.51 -17.64 17.85
N ALA A 207 -6.65 -18.56 18.29
CA ALA A 207 -6.57 -18.94 19.70
C ALA A 207 -6.02 -17.80 20.57
N ALA A 208 -5.12 -16.98 20.04
CA ALA A 208 -4.62 -15.79 20.72
C ALA A 208 -5.74 -14.75 20.92
N LEU A 209 -6.50 -14.45 19.87
CA LEU A 209 -7.63 -13.52 19.92
C LEU A 209 -8.71 -13.99 20.91
N ALA A 210 -9.08 -15.27 20.85
CA ALA A 210 -10.04 -15.87 21.78
C ALA A 210 -9.56 -15.77 23.23
N ALA A 211 -8.26 -15.96 23.49
CA ALA A 211 -7.69 -15.81 24.82
C ALA A 211 -7.74 -14.35 25.31
N TYR A 212 -7.43 -13.36 24.48
CA TYR A 212 -7.57 -11.94 24.87
C TYR A 212 -9.02 -11.55 25.15
N GLN A 213 -9.98 -12.02 24.32
CA GLN A 213 -11.40 -11.80 24.55
C GLN A 213 -11.87 -12.46 25.86
N ALA A 214 -11.40 -13.67 26.15
CA ALA A 214 -11.69 -14.35 27.40
C ALA A 214 -11.14 -13.60 28.63
N ALA A 215 -9.96 -12.98 28.52
CA ALA A 215 -9.45 -12.11 29.58
C ALA A 215 -10.39 -10.95 29.87
N LEU A 216 -10.85 -10.24 28.83
CA LEU A 216 -11.73 -9.08 28.95
C LEU A 216 -13.15 -9.44 29.40
N ALA A 217 -13.59 -10.68 29.17
CA ALA A 217 -14.88 -11.19 29.64
C ALA A 217 -14.89 -11.59 31.13
N VAL A 218 -13.74 -11.57 31.82
CA VAL A 218 -13.68 -11.88 33.25
C VAL A 218 -14.49 -10.84 34.05
N PRO A 219 -15.51 -11.28 34.81
CA PRO A 219 -16.39 -10.36 35.52
C PRO A 219 -15.63 -9.41 36.47
N GLY A 220 -15.93 -8.11 36.37
CA GLY A 220 -15.37 -7.08 37.24
C GLY A 220 -13.92 -6.68 36.93
N LEU A 221 -13.28 -7.22 35.89
CA LEU A 221 -11.88 -6.93 35.57
C LEU A 221 -11.61 -5.44 35.38
N SER A 222 -12.37 -4.76 34.51
CA SER A 222 -12.15 -3.35 34.21
C SER A 222 -12.32 -2.43 35.43
N ALA A 223 -13.11 -2.84 36.42
CA ALA A 223 -13.28 -2.09 37.68
C ALA A 223 -12.24 -2.46 38.74
N GLY A 224 -11.78 -3.71 38.77
CA GLY A 224 -10.83 -4.22 39.76
C GLY A 224 -9.35 -4.00 39.41
N ASP A 225 -8.99 -4.02 38.13
CA ASP A 225 -7.64 -3.75 37.63
C ASP A 225 -7.70 -3.12 36.21
N PRO A 226 -7.91 -1.80 36.13
CA PRO A 226 -8.03 -1.10 34.85
C PRO A 226 -6.76 -1.19 33.98
N LEU A 227 -5.58 -1.27 34.60
CA LEU A 227 -4.32 -1.36 33.87
C LEU A 227 -4.18 -2.71 33.18
N LEU A 228 -4.53 -3.81 33.86
CA LEU A 228 -4.52 -5.14 33.25
C LEU A 228 -5.53 -5.27 32.12
N ALA A 229 -6.73 -4.70 32.30
CA ALA A 229 -7.75 -4.63 31.23
C ALA A 229 -7.24 -3.82 30.01
N ALA A 230 -6.62 -2.66 30.25
CA ALA A 230 -6.02 -1.84 29.20
C ALA A 230 -4.89 -2.58 28.45
N GLN A 231 -4.05 -3.34 29.15
CA GLN A 231 -3.02 -4.17 28.52
C GLN A 231 -3.62 -5.29 27.65
N GLY A 232 -4.72 -5.91 28.08
CA GLY A 232 -5.44 -6.90 27.27
C GLY A 232 -5.95 -6.30 25.96
N LEU A 233 -6.60 -5.13 26.04
CA LEU A 233 -7.08 -4.38 24.87
C LEU A 233 -5.95 -3.94 23.95
N GLN A 234 -4.81 -3.51 24.50
CA GLN A 234 -3.62 -3.12 23.72
C GLN A 234 -3.10 -4.28 22.88
N VAL A 235 -2.99 -5.47 23.44
CA VAL A 235 -2.47 -6.63 22.70
C VAL A 235 -3.49 -7.16 21.69
N GLN A 236 -4.79 -7.12 22.03
CA GLN A 236 -5.86 -7.38 21.06
C GLN A 236 -5.79 -6.42 19.87
N GLY A 237 -5.58 -5.11 20.11
CA GLY A 237 -5.42 -4.10 19.07
C GLY A 237 -4.24 -4.39 18.15
N ALA A 238 -3.09 -4.80 18.72
CA ALA A 238 -1.90 -5.17 17.95
C ALA A 238 -2.16 -6.37 17.01
N LEU A 239 -2.88 -7.39 17.49
CA LEU A 239 -3.24 -8.55 16.68
C LEU A 239 -4.25 -8.20 15.57
N LEU A 240 -5.27 -7.38 15.89
CA LEU A 240 -6.23 -6.91 14.89
C LEU A 240 -5.55 -6.06 13.80
N HIS A 241 -4.54 -5.28 14.16
CA HIS A 241 -3.76 -4.51 13.19
C HIS A 241 -3.00 -5.42 12.21
N LYS A 242 -2.39 -6.51 12.70
CA LYS A 242 -1.72 -7.52 11.84
C LYS A 242 -2.66 -8.19 10.85
N ARG A 243 -3.97 -8.27 11.16
CA ARG A 243 -5.02 -8.85 10.31
C ARG A 243 -5.65 -7.84 9.34
N ASP A 244 -5.05 -6.67 9.18
CA ASP A 244 -5.58 -5.57 8.35
C ASP A 244 -7.00 -5.10 8.78
N ARG A 245 -7.39 -5.38 10.03
CA ARG A 245 -8.65 -4.91 10.63
C ARG A 245 -8.42 -3.58 11.33
N ALA A 246 -7.99 -2.59 10.56
CA ALA A 246 -7.51 -1.31 11.09
C ALA A 246 -8.56 -0.56 11.94
N GLN A 247 -9.84 -0.59 11.59
CA GLN A 247 -10.88 0.08 12.38
C GLN A 247 -11.10 -0.58 13.76
N ASP A 248 -11.11 -1.91 13.82
CA ASP A 248 -11.26 -2.65 15.08
C ASP A 248 -10.03 -2.50 15.98
N ALA A 249 -8.84 -2.47 15.36
CA ALA A 249 -7.60 -2.21 16.07
C ALA A 249 -7.60 -0.83 16.74
N ALA A 250 -8.03 0.21 16.01
CA ALA A 250 -8.16 1.56 16.57
C ALA A 250 -9.11 1.60 17.76
N ALA A 251 -10.30 0.99 17.64
CA ALA A 251 -11.28 0.93 18.73
C ALA A 251 -10.75 0.21 19.98
N ALA A 252 -9.99 -0.88 19.80
CA ALA A 252 -9.36 -1.58 20.90
C ALA A 252 -8.31 -0.72 21.62
N TYR A 253 -7.45 -0.01 20.87
CA TYR A 253 -6.48 0.91 21.46
C TYR A 253 -7.12 2.11 22.16
N GLU A 254 -8.16 2.71 21.57
CA GLU A 254 -8.93 3.80 22.20
C GLU A 254 -9.55 3.34 23.51
N ALA A 255 -10.17 2.16 23.53
CA ALA A 255 -10.70 1.57 24.76
C ALA A 255 -9.61 1.31 25.81
N ALA A 256 -8.42 0.86 25.40
CA ALA A 256 -7.28 0.71 26.30
C ALA A 256 -6.87 2.05 26.93
N LEU A 257 -6.85 3.12 26.14
CA LEU A 257 -6.47 4.47 26.60
C LEU A 257 -7.53 5.14 27.46
N VAL A 258 -8.81 4.76 27.34
CA VAL A 258 -9.87 5.17 28.29
C VAL A 258 -9.60 4.60 29.68
N LEU A 259 -9.19 3.32 29.77
CA LEU A 259 -8.91 2.65 31.04
C LEU A 259 -7.56 3.07 31.64
N ALA A 260 -6.55 3.24 30.79
CA ALA A 260 -5.22 3.66 31.20
C ALA A 260 -4.64 4.71 30.24
N PRO A 261 -4.93 6.02 30.46
CA PRO A 261 -4.43 7.10 29.61
C PRO A 261 -2.89 7.21 29.55
N GLY A 262 -2.18 6.62 30.52
CA GLY A 262 -0.72 6.59 30.54
C GLY A 262 -0.08 5.44 29.75
N LEU A 263 -0.85 4.56 29.12
CA LEU A 263 -0.33 3.37 28.45
C LEU A 263 0.29 3.72 27.09
N LEU A 264 1.57 4.11 27.11
CA LEU A 264 2.30 4.55 25.91
C LEU A 264 2.31 3.53 24.75
N PRO A 265 2.47 2.20 24.98
CA PRO A 265 2.40 1.23 23.89
C PRO A 265 1.04 1.22 23.15
N ALA A 266 -0.07 1.41 23.87
CA ALA A 266 -1.39 1.51 23.23
C ALA A 266 -1.53 2.80 22.42
N ARG A 267 -0.97 3.92 22.91
CA ARG A 267 -0.94 5.18 22.18
C ARG A 267 -0.08 5.11 20.92
N PHE A 268 1.10 4.51 21.00
CA PHE A 268 1.97 4.29 19.85
C PHE A 268 1.28 3.39 18.80
N GLY A 269 0.68 2.28 19.23
CA GLY A 269 -0.08 1.37 18.36
C GLY A 269 -1.29 2.06 17.70
N LEU A 270 -2.03 2.89 18.43
CA LEU A 270 -3.09 3.73 17.86
C LEU A 270 -2.56 4.67 16.78
N GLY A 271 -1.41 5.32 17.03
CA GLY A 271 -0.74 6.18 16.04
C GLY A 271 -0.43 5.45 14.73
N GLN A 272 0.11 4.23 14.80
CA GLN A 272 0.39 3.41 13.63
C GLN A 272 -0.88 3.05 12.84
N VAL A 273 -1.93 2.62 13.53
CA VAL A 273 -3.22 2.27 12.90
C VAL A 273 -3.86 3.49 12.24
N LEU A 274 -3.88 4.63 12.93
CA LEU A 274 -4.44 5.88 12.40
C LEU A 274 -3.68 6.37 11.17
N ALA A 275 -2.36 6.21 11.13
CA ALA A 275 -1.55 6.52 9.97
C ALA A 275 -1.91 5.63 8.76
N GLY A 276 -2.12 4.33 8.98
CA GLY A 276 -2.60 3.39 7.95
C GLY A 276 -4.00 3.74 7.42
N LEU A 277 -4.88 4.25 8.29
CA LEU A 277 -6.23 4.72 7.93
C LEU A 277 -6.24 6.12 7.26
N GLY A 278 -5.08 6.75 7.04
CA GLY A 278 -4.98 8.08 6.47
C GLY A 278 -5.37 9.23 7.41
N ARG A 279 -5.58 8.96 8.71
CA ARG A 279 -5.89 9.96 9.74
C ARG A 279 -4.59 10.58 10.30
N LEU A 280 -3.87 11.28 9.42
CA LEU A 280 -2.47 11.63 9.67
C LEU A 280 -2.25 12.57 10.87
N GLU A 281 -3.13 13.54 11.13
CA GLU A 281 -2.94 14.44 12.29
C GLU A 281 -3.15 13.75 13.64
N ALA A 282 -4.22 12.96 13.76
CA ALA A 282 -4.48 12.19 14.97
C ALA A 282 -3.37 11.17 15.27
N ALA A 283 -2.77 10.60 14.21
CA ALA A 283 -1.59 9.75 14.35
C ALA A 283 -0.37 10.54 14.86
N ALA A 284 -0.14 11.76 14.35
CA ALA A 284 0.96 12.61 14.78
C ALA A 284 0.81 13.03 16.24
N ASP A 285 -0.41 13.34 16.69
CA ASP A 285 -0.71 13.64 18.09
C ASP A 285 -0.41 12.45 19.00
N CYS A 286 -0.71 11.22 18.55
CA CYS A 286 -0.38 10.01 19.29
C CYS A 286 1.14 9.86 19.48
N PHE A 287 1.94 10.02 18.42
CA PHE A 287 3.40 9.93 18.52
C PHE A 287 4.00 11.07 19.32
N GLN A 288 3.50 12.30 19.17
CA GLN A 288 3.94 13.44 19.97
C GLN A 288 3.69 13.21 21.46
N ALA A 289 2.50 12.71 21.84
CA ALA A 289 2.20 12.43 23.24
C ALA A 289 2.99 11.24 23.83
N VAL A 290 3.60 10.38 22.99
CA VAL A 290 4.63 9.43 23.45
C VAL A 290 5.94 10.17 23.72
N LEU A 291 6.39 11.04 22.81
CA LEU A 291 7.62 11.83 22.96
C LEU A 291 7.58 12.82 24.13
N ASP A 292 6.41 13.37 24.46
CA ASP A 292 6.23 14.26 25.61
C ASP A 292 6.51 13.54 26.95
N ARG A 293 6.38 12.21 26.99
CA ARG A 293 6.66 11.38 28.18
C ARG A 293 8.01 10.68 28.09
N GLU A 294 8.40 10.25 26.91
CA GLU A 294 9.68 9.60 26.62
C GLU A 294 10.42 10.34 25.49
N PRO A 295 11.10 11.48 25.78
CA PRO A 295 11.77 12.28 24.75
C PRO A 295 12.89 11.53 24.01
N ALA A 296 13.45 10.49 24.63
CA ALA A 296 14.48 9.63 24.07
C ALA A 296 13.93 8.42 23.28
N ASN A 297 12.62 8.36 23.02
CA ASN A 297 12.01 7.24 22.28
C ASN A 297 12.25 7.39 20.77
N LEU A 298 13.32 6.74 20.27
CA LEU A 298 13.72 6.81 18.86
C LEU A 298 12.62 6.31 17.90
N MET A 299 11.88 5.26 18.27
CA MET A 299 10.79 4.73 17.43
C MET A 299 9.67 5.74 17.20
N ALA A 300 9.32 6.53 18.23
CA ALA A 300 8.32 7.58 18.12
C ALA A 300 8.81 8.77 17.29
N HIS A 301 10.09 9.15 17.39
CA HIS A 301 10.69 10.13 16.48
C HIS A 301 10.65 9.65 15.03
N GLU A 302 11.06 8.40 14.78
CA GLU A 302 11.05 7.79 13.44
C GLU A 302 9.65 7.77 12.82
N ALA A 303 8.66 7.31 13.58
CA ALA A 303 7.28 7.28 13.12
C ALA A 303 6.73 8.68 12.84
N LEU A 304 7.06 9.66 13.69
CA LEU A 304 6.56 11.03 13.56
C LEU A 304 7.17 11.77 12.37
N TRP A 305 8.49 11.71 12.15
CA TRP A 305 9.08 12.42 11.01
C TRP A 305 8.60 11.84 9.67
N GLN A 306 8.49 10.50 9.56
CA GLN A 306 7.96 9.84 8.36
C GLN A 306 6.51 10.24 8.09
N LEU A 307 5.72 10.39 9.16
CA LEU A 307 4.34 10.85 9.05
C LEU A 307 4.25 12.31 8.61
N ARG A 308 5.09 13.20 9.15
CA ARG A 308 5.17 14.61 8.72
C ARG A 308 5.64 14.74 7.27
N GLU A 309 6.52 13.86 6.81
CA GLU A 309 6.88 13.75 5.40
C GLU A 309 5.68 13.37 4.52
N ARG A 310 4.89 12.36 4.90
CA ARG A 310 3.67 11.97 4.16
C ARG A 310 2.59 13.05 4.14
N GLN A 311 2.63 13.99 5.10
CA GLN A 311 1.77 15.17 5.14
C GLN A 311 2.28 16.35 4.28
N ASP A 312 3.39 16.17 3.54
CA ASP A 312 4.06 17.23 2.78
C ASP A 312 4.50 18.41 3.68
N ARG A 313 4.99 18.09 4.88
CA ARG A 313 5.53 19.07 5.86
C ARG A 313 7.02 18.82 6.14
N PRO A 314 7.89 19.06 5.15
CA PRO A 314 9.30 18.65 5.23
C PRO A 314 10.08 19.39 6.33
N ASP A 315 9.77 20.66 6.64
CA ASP A 315 10.45 21.38 7.73
C ASP A 315 10.12 20.81 9.12
N GLN A 316 8.87 20.39 9.35
CA GLN A 316 8.48 19.73 10.60
C GLN A 316 9.10 18.33 10.70
N ALA A 317 9.15 17.59 9.58
CA ALA A 317 9.83 16.30 9.51
C ALA A 317 11.32 16.45 9.82
N LEU A 318 12.00 17.46 9.26
CA LEU A 318 13.41 17.76 9.54
C LEU A 318 13.66 18.02 11.02
N ALA A 319 12.83 18.82 11.68
CA ALA A 319 13.00 19.12 13.10
C ALA A 319 12.92 17.86 13.99
N VAL A 320 11.97 16.97 13.70
CA VAL A 320 11.82 15.68 14.42
C VAL A 320 12.99 14.75 14.10
N LEU A 321 13.42 14.69 12.83
CA LEU A 321 14.55 13.86 12.42
C LEU A 321 15.88 14.36 13.01
N ASP A 322 16.08 15.67 13.15
CA ASP A 322 17.26 16.25 13.81
C ASP A 322 17.28 15.86 15.31
N ALA A 323 16.13 15.78 15.97
CA ALA A 323 16.03 15.26 17.33
C ALA A 323 16.37 13.75 17.40
N ALA A 324 15.92 12.95 16.43
CA ALA A 324 16.29 11.54 16.30
C ALA A 324 17.82 11.37 16.12
N LEU A 325 18.42 12.18 15.26
CA LEU A 325 19.87 12.19 15.03
C LEU A 325 20.67 12.67 16.24
N ALA A 326 20.12 13.55 17.10
CA ALA A 326 20.76 13.89 18.36
C ALA A 326 20.89 12.68 19.30
N LEU A 327 19.94 11.73 19.24
CA LEU A 327 19.98 10.47 19.99
C LEU A 327 20.89 9.42 19.34
N ALA A 328 20.95 9.39 18.00
CA ALA A 328 21.74 8.44 17.23
C ALA A 328 22.49 9.12 16.05
N PRO A 329 23.57 9.87 16.31
CA PRO A 329 24.21 10.76 15.32
C PRO A 329 24.84 10.07 14.11
N ASP A 330 25.28 8.83 14.29
CA ASP A 330 26.04 8.08 13.28
C ASP A 330 25.18 7.09 12.47
N ARG A 331 23.85 7.14 12.58
CA ARG A 331 22.93 6.27 11.84
C ARG A 331 22.86 6.67 10.35
N PRO A 332 23.42 5.87 9.40
CA PRO A 332 23.51 6.28 7.99
C PRO A 332 22.15 6.44 7.30
N ASP A 333 21.17 5.63 7.68
CA ASP A 333 19.79 5.69 7.20
C ASP A 333 19.08 7.00 7.59
N LEU A 334 19.29 7.48 8.82
CA LEU A 334 18.75 8.77 9.28
C LEU A 334 19.43 9.95 8.60
N LEU A 335 20.76 9.88 8.39
CA LEU A 335 21.51 10.90 7.65
C LEU A 335 21.04 10.99 6.19
N PHE A 336 20.79 9.84 5.55
CA PHE A 336 20.22 9.79 4.20
C PHE A 336 18.80 10.38 4.15
N ALA A 337 17.94 10.01 5.10
CA ALA A 337 16.60 10.58 5.21
C ALA A 337 16.63 12.11 5.38
N ARG A 338 17.58 12.62 6.16
CA ARG A 338 17.77 14.07 6.37
C ARG A 338 18.17 14.78 5.10
N ALA A 339 19.13 14.24 4.34
CA ALA A 339 19.54 14.81 3.06
C ALA A 339 18.36 14.89 2.06
N ARG A 340 17.51 13.85 2.04
CA ARG A 340 16.31 13.80 1.20
C ARG A 340 15.25 14.81 1.62
N LEU A 341 15.00 14.94 2.93
CA LEU A 341 14.05 15.92 3.45
C LEU A 341 14.51 17.37 3.25
N LEU A 342 15.82 17.64 3.30
CA LEU A 342 16.38 18.96 2.97
C LEU A 342 16.02 19.35 1.53
N HIS A 343 16.09 18.41 0.59
CA HIS A 343 15.67 18.66 -0.78
C HIS A 343 14.16 18.94 -0.88
N GLN A 344 13.31 18.15 -0.21
CA GLN A 344 11.86 18.41 -0.19
C GLN A 344 11.51 19.77 0.43
N ALA A 345 12.26 20.19 1.47
CA ALA A 345 12.16 21.52 2.07
C ALA A 345 12.75 22.64 1.18
N LYS A 346 13.16 22.35 -0.06
CA LYS A 346 13.78 23.28 -1.01
C LYS A 346 15.10 23.89 -0.50
N ARG A 347 15.80 23.18 0.38
CA ARG A 347 17.12 23.54 0.92
C ARG A 347 18.22 22.78 0.17
N ASP A 348 18.22 22.92 -1.16
CA ASP A 348 19.01 22.07 -2.06
C ASP A 348 20.53 22.16 -1.84
N ALA A 349 21.05 23.33 -1.47
CA ALA A 349 22.47 23.50 -1.16
C ALA A 349 22.90 22.65 0.05
N GLU A 350 22.05 22.59 1.08
CA GLU A 350 22.29 21.76 2.26
C GLU A 350 22.11 20.28 1.94
N ALA A 351 21.12 19.92 1.13
CA ALA A 351 20.91 18.56 0.65
C ALA A 351 22.13 18.04 -0.15
N LEU A 352 22.66 18.84 -1.08
CA LEU A 352 23.86 18.52 -1.85
C LEU A 352 25.08 18.26 -0.95
N SER A 353 25.28 19.13 0.05
CA SER A 353 26.37 18.97 1.03
C SER A 353 26.19 17.72 1.90
N ALA A 354 24.97 17.44 2.33
CA ALA A 354 24.63 16.26 3.13
C ALA A 354 24.88 14.97 2.34
N TYR A 355 24.43 14.89 1.08
CA TYR A 355 24.73 13.73 0.23
C TYR A 355 26.24 13.56 -0.03
N ALA A 356 26.97 14.64 -0.28
CA ALA A 356 28.42 14.57 -0.46
C ALA A 356 29.14 14.01 0.78
N THR A 357 28.73 14.46 1.97
CA THR A 357 29.27 14.00 3.25
C THR A 357 28.94 12.54 3.51
N LEU A 358 27.73 12.11 3.16
CA LEU A 358 27.30 10.72 3.32
C LEU A 358 28.14 9.79 2.44
N MET A 359 28.35 10.15 1.16
CA MET A 359 29.04 9.28 0.18
C MET A 359 30.50 8.96 0.52
N ILE A 360 31.21 9.86 1.22
CA ILE A 360 32.62 9.65 1.61
C ILE A 360 32.78 8.75 2.86
N ARG A 361 31.67 8.35 3.50
CA ARG A 361 31.70 7.45 4.65
C ARG A 361 32.08 6.03 4.23
N GLY A 362 33.09 5.48 4.90
CA GLY A 362 33.59 4.12 4.65
C GLY A 362 32.67 3.01 5.15
N ASP A 363 31.81 3.30 6.14
CA ASP A 363 30.83 2.37 6.72
C ASP A 363 29.49 2.33 5.97
N LEU A 364 29.32 3.17 4.94
CA LEU A 364 28.08 3.25 4.17
C LEU A 364 27.90 2.02 3.28
N ALA A 365 26.74 1.37 3.39
CA ALA A 365 26.34 0.28 2.52
C ALA A 365 26.30 0.74 1.05
N ALA A 366 26.65 -0.17 0.11
CA ALA A 366 26.85 0.19 -1.30
C ALA A 366 25.56 0.69 -1.97
N ASP A 367 24.42 0.07 -1.64
CA ASP A 367 23.08 0.47 -2.06
C ASP A 367 22.73 1.90 -1.59
N LEU A 368 23.00 2.22 -0.34
CA LEU A 368 22.72 3.53 0.23
C LEU A 368 23.66 4.62 -0.36
N ARG A 369 24.93 4.26 -0.63
CA ARG A 369 25.88 5.14 -1.35
C ARG A 369 25.39 5.47 -2.75
N ALA A 370 24.93 4.45 -3.47
CA ALA A 370 24.43 4.58 -4.82
C ALA A 370 23.12 5.41 -4.85
N ALA A 371 22.22 5.21 -3.89
CA ALA A 371 21.02 6.03 -3.71
C ALA A 371 21.34 7.50 -3.42
N ALA A 372 22.34 7.76 -2.57
CA ALA A 372 22.82 9.12 -2.29
C ALA A 372 23.40 9.78 -3.54
N ALA A 373 24.19 9.03 -4.32
CA ALA A 373 24.73 9.50 -5.60
C ALA A 373 23.63 9.87 -6.60
N SER A 374 22.59 9.03 -6.72
CA SER A 374 21.45 9.26 -7.62
C SER A 374 20.66 10.52 -7.25
N ASN A 375 20.33 10.70 -5.96
CA ASN A 375 19.61 11.89 -5.50
C ASN A 375 20.45 13.17 -5.66
N ARG A 376 21.75 13.09 -5.36
CA ARG A 376 22.69 14.20 -5.58
C ARG A 376 22.83 14.55 -7.05
N ALA A 377 22.93 13.57 -7.94
CA ALA A 377 23.01 13.79 -9.38
C ALA A 377 21.72 14.43 -9.93
N THR A 378 20.55 14.00 -9.44
CA THR A 378 19.26 14.62 -9.78
C THR A 378 19.24 16.12 -9.44
N LEU A 379 19.70 16.48 -8.24
CA LEU A 379 19.83 17.86 -7.80
C LEU A 379 20.80 18.66 -8.70
N LEU A 380 21.97 18.11 -9.00
CA LEU A 380 22.96 18.74 -9.87
C LEU A 380 22.41 18.97 -11.29
N VAL A 381 21.71 18.00 -11.86
CA VAL A 381 21.02 18.14 -13.15
C VAL A 381 20.02 19.29 -13.11
N SER A 382 19.22 19.40 -12.03
CA SER A 382 18.23 20.49 -11.89
C SER A 382 18.87 21.88 -11.82
N GLN A 383 20.13 21.96 -11.39
CA GLN A 383 20.94 23.20 -11.34
C GLN A 383 21.73 23.45 -12.64
N GLY A 384 21.65 22.55 -13.62
CA GLY A 384 22.43 22.62 -14.87
C GLY A 384 23.85 22.07 -14.77
N GLU A 385 24.24 21.51 -13.63
CA GLU A 385 25.58 20.97 -13.35
C GLU A 385 25.74 19.52 -13.88
N ILE A 386 25.45 19.32 -15.17
CA ILE A 386 25.38 17.98 -15.80
C ILE A 386 26.74 17.24 -15.72
N ALA A 387 27.86 17.94 -15.87
CA ALA A 387 29.19 17.34 -15.76
C ALA A 387 29.49 16.81 -14.34
N ALA A 388 29.06 17.54 -13.31
CA ALA A 388 29.20 17.11 -11.92
C ALA A 388 28.28 15.92 -11.61
N ALA A 389 27.07 15.89 -12.18
CA ALA A 389 26.18 14.73 -12.11
C ALA A 389 26.79 13.51 -12.80
N ALA A 390 27.41 13.68 -13.97
CA ALA A 390 28.07 12.63 -14.72
C ALA A 390 29.24 11.99 -13.96
N ALA A 391 29.97 12.76 -13.15
CA ALA A 391 31.05 12.25 -12.31
C ALA A 391 30.56 11.24 -11.25
N LEU A 392 29.27 11.25 -10.92
CA LEU A 392 28.64 10.32 -9.97
C LEU A 392 28.17 9.01 -10.62
N LEU A 393 28.30 8.88 -11.95
CA LEU A 393 27.81 7.72 -12.70
C LEU A 393 28.37 6.36 -12.21
N PRO A 394 29.66 6.21 -11.82
CA PRO A 394 30.16 4.94 -11.30
C PRO A 394 29.40 4.43 -10.07
N GLU A 395 28.99 5.34 -9.18
CA GLU A 395 28.18 5.01 -8.00
C GLU A 395 26.72 4.73 -8.39
N ILE A 396 26.14 5.56 -9.27
CA ILE A 396 24.75 5.40 -9.75
C ILE A 396 24.57 4.06 -10.48
N GLN A 397 25.59 3.61 -11.22
CA GLN A 397 25.54 2.33 -11.92
C GLN A 397 25.39 1.14 -10.98
N ALA A 398 25.76 1.25 -9.71
CA ALA A 398 25.49 0.20 -8.72
C ALA A 398 23.99 0.03 -8.42
N LEU A 399 23.16 1.07 -8.65
CA LEU A 399 21.70 0.95 -8.59
C LEU A 399 21.10 0.24 -9.81
N VAL A 400 21.84 0.13 -10.92
CA VAL A 400 21.36 -0.65 -12.07
C VAL A 400 21.17 -2.08 -11.56
N PRO A 401 19.97 -2.68 -11.73
CA PRO A 401 19.55 -3.62 -10.71
C PRO A 401 20.32 -4.94 -10.79
N GLY A 402 20.60 -5.47 -9.60
CA GLY A 402 21.64 -6.46 -9.31
C GLY A 402 22.15 -6.37 -7.87
N THR A 403 21.91 -5.24 -7.17
CA THR A 403 22.32 -5.07 -5.75
C THR A 403 21.30 -4.40 -4.79
N GLY A 404 20.13 -3.89 -5.21
CA GLY A 404 19.13 -3.42 -4.22
C GLY A 404 18.03 -2.41 -4.61
N ALA A 405 17.99 -1.81 -5.80
CA ALA A 405 16.86 -0.95 -6.20
C ALA A 405 15.64 -1.79 -6.63
N ALA A 406 14.45 -1.54 -6.07
CA ALA A 406 13.40 -2.55 -5.90
C ALA A 406 11.97 -2.18 -6.36
N GLY A 407 11.79 -1.27 -7.32
CA GLY A 407 10.48 -1.03 -7.93
C GLY A 407 10.52 -0.35 -9.30
N MET A 408 9.44 -0.46 -10.07
CA MET A 408 9.36 0.15 -11.42
C MET A 408 9.47 1.69 -11.39
N GLU A 409 8.99 2.33 -10.33
CA GLU A 409 9.11 3.78 -10.16
C GLU A 409 10.57 4.24 -10.04
N ASP A 410 11.41 3.46 -9.34
CA ASP A 410 12.85 3.71 -9.28
C ASP A 410 13.50 3.57 -10.65
N CYS A 411 13.10 2.55 -11.43
CA CYS A 411 13.57 2.39 -12.80
C CYS A 411 13.23 3.62 -13.66
N HIS A 412 12.00 4.14 -13.57
CA HIS A 412 11.61 5.37 -14.30
C HIS A 412 12.36 6.61 -13.83
N ARG A 413 12.65 6.77 -12.54
CA ARG A 413 13.49 7.87 -12.03
C ARG A 413 14.91 7.78 -12.55
N LEU A 414 15.52 6.59 -12.44
CA LEU A 414 16.89 6.35 -12.87
C LEU A 414 17.04 6.53 -14.39
N ALA A 415 16.10 6.03 -15.19
CA ALA A 415 16.14 6.16 -16.64
C ALA A 415 16.11 7.64 -17.08
N ARG A 416 15.27 8.46 -16.45
CA ARG A 416 15.24 9.92 -16.69
C ARG A 416 16.54 10.59 -16.30
N LEU A 417 17.08 10.27 -15.12
CA LEU A 417 18.36 10.81 -14.66
C LEU A 417 19.50 10.45 -15.63
N LEU A 418 19.58 9.19 -16.08
CA LEU A 418 20.60 8.76 -17.03
C LEU A 418 20.45 9.50 -18.37
N ALA A 419 19.23 9.68 -18.87
CA ALA A 419 18.96 10.48 -20.06
C ALA A 419 19.30 11.97 -19.87
N ASP A 420 19.24 12.49 -18.64
CA ASP A 420 19.64 13.86 -18.31
C ASP A 420 21.16 14.04 -18.28
N ILE A 421 21.89 13.00 -17.85
CA ILE A 421 23.35 12.96 -17.75
C ILE A 421 23.99 12.67 -19.12
N ALA A 422 23.30 11.94 -19.99
CA ALA A 422 23.79 11.47 -21.28
C ALA A 422 24.48 12.51 -22.19
N PRO A 423 24.08 13.79 -22.23
CA PRO A 423 24.81 14.81 -22.99
C PRO A 423 26.27 15.01 -22.55
N ALA A 424 26.64 14.63 -21.33
CA ALA A 424 27.99 14.78 -20.79
C ALA A 424 28.88 13.52 -20.94
N THR A 425 28.29 12.33 -21.14
CA THR A 425 29.05 11.08 -21.25
C THR A 425 28.23 9.95 -21.89
N ASP A 426 28.82 9.24 -22.85
CA ASP A 426 28.21 8.07 -23.50
C ASP A 426 27.96 6.91 -22.51
N GLN A 427 28.71 6.84 -21.41
CA GLN A 427 28.53 5.81 -20.38
C GLN A 427 27.14 5.83 -19.75
N ALA A 428 26.43 6.96 -19.80
CA ALA A 428 25.06 7.05 -19.30
C ALA A 428 24.07 6.33 -20.23
N TRP A 429 24.30 6.34 -21.54
CA TRP A 429 23.53 5.55 -22.50
C TRP A 429 23.72 4.05 -22.26
N ASP A 430 24.96 3.62 -22.03
CA ASP A 430 25.26 2.21 -21.71
C ASP A 430 24.56 1.76 -20.42
N ALA A 431 24.54 2.63 -19.39
CA ALA A 431 23.84 2.36 -18.14
C ALA A 431 22.32 2.27 -18.34
N LEU A 432 21.75 3.14 -19.19
CA LEU A 432 20.33 3.12 -19.53
C LEU A 432 19.96 1.84 -20.29
N GLY A 433 20.78 1.44 -21.26
CA GLY A 433 20.61 0.18 -21.99
C GLY A 433 20.61 -1.03 -21.05
N ARG A 434 21.56 -1.09 -20.11
CA ARG A 434 21.60 -2.15 -19.08
C ARG A 434 20.37 -2.15 -18.18
N LEU A 435 19.87 -0.98 -17.79
CA LEU A 435 18.65 -0.86 -16.99
C LEU A 435 17.44 -1.43 -17.74
N VAL A 436 17.21 -1.02 -18.99
CA VAL A 436 16.08 -1.51 -19.78
C VAL A 436 16.20 -3.02 -20.05
N ALA A 437 17.42 -3.48 -20.37
CA ALA A 437 17.69 -4.89 -20.60
C ALA A 437 17.47 -5.77 -19.36
N TRP A 438 17.75 -5.25 -18.15
CA TRP A 438 17.43 -5.92 -16.91
C TRP A 438 15.91 -5.99 -16.67
N VAL A 439 15.17 -4.89 -16.89
CA VAL A 439 13.70 -4.90 -16.77
C VAL A 439 13.09 -5.90 -17.76
N ALA A 440 13.67 -6.03 -18.96
CA ALA A 440 13.23 -6.98 -19.98
C ALA A 440 13.42 -8.45 -19.57
N THR A 441 14.33 -8.78 -18.65
CA THR A 441 14.59 -10.17 -18.24
C THR A 441 13.94 -10.55 -16.90
N GLU A 442 13.59 -9.57 -16.07
CA GLU A 442 13.21 -9.80 -14.67
C GLU A 442 11.71 -9.66 -14.42
N TRP A 443 10.94 -9.39 -15.46
CA TRP A 443 9.52 -9.09 -15.32
C TRP A 443 8.74 -10.27 -14.72
N GLU A 444 9.07 -11.51 -15.07
CA GLU A 444 8.40 -12.70 -14.52
C GLU A 444 8.77 -12.89 -13.03
N ALA A 445 10.05 -12.76 -12.68
CA ALA A 445 10.53 -12.94 -11.31
C ALA A 445 10.03 -11.85 -10.34
N ARG A 446 9.65 -10.67 -10.87
CA ARG A 446 9.20 -9.51 -10.09
C ARG A 446 7.73 -9.14 -10.29
N ASP A 447 6.96 -9.99 -10.97
CA ASP A 447 5.54 -9.76 -11.28
C ASP A 447 5.30 -8.39 -11.96
N TYR A 448 6.22 -7.98 -12.83
CA TYR A 448 6.06 -6.79 -13.65
C TYR A 448 5.31 -7.16 -14.93
N PHE A 449 4.51 -6.22 -15.44
CA PHE A 449 3.92 -6.36 -16.77
C PHE A 449 5.03 -6.48 -17.82
N TRP A 450 4.97 -7.53 -18.65
CA TRP A 450 6.05 -7.89 -19.58
C TRP A 450 6.49 -6.74 -20.53
N LYS A 451 5.60 -5.81 -20.90
CA LYS A 451 5.94 -4.63 -21.73
C LYS A 451 6.63 -3.47 -20.98
N ASN A 452 6.87 -3.57 -19.68
CA ASN A 452 7.40 -2.45 -18.91
C ASN A 452 8.77 -1.96 -19.39
N ALA A 453 9.62 -2.85 -19.94
CA ALA A 453 10.89 -2.46 -20.55
C ALA A 453 10.69 -1.52 -21.76
N TYR A 454 9.72 -1.83 -22.62
CA TYR A 454 9.33 -0.97 -23.75
C TYR A 454 8.76 0.36 -23.25
N TYR A 455 7.86 0.34 -22.26
CA TYR A 455 7.29 1.57 -21.69
C TYR A 455 8.34 2.45 -21.01
N LEU A 456 9.32 1.85 -20.34
CA LEU A 456 10.43 2.57 -19.74
C LEU A 456 11.23 3.33 -20.80
N ALA A 457 11.53 2.70 -21.94
CA ALA A 457 12.20 3.34 -23.06
C ALA A 457 11.35 4.47 -23.68
N LEU A 458 10.06 4.20 -23.89
CA LEU A 458 9.09 5.17 -24.43
C LEU A 458 9.01 6.44 -23.55
N GLU A 459 8.82 6.26 -22.24
CA GLU A 459 8.74 7.37 -21.28
C GLU A 459 10.05 8.14 -21.15
N THR A 460 11.19 7.46 -21.25
CA THR A 460 12.50 8.11 -21.27
C THR A 460 12.65 8.97 -22.53
N GLY A 461 12.19 8.46 -23.66
CA GLY A 461 12.06 9.24 -24.89
C GLY A 461 11.19 10.48 -24.72
N ASN A 462 9.99 10.32 -24.18
CA ASN A 462 9.06 11.43 -23.90
C ASN A 462 9.71 12.52 -23.08
N HIS A 463 10.41 12.11 -22.04
CA HIS A 463 11.16 13.00 -21.17
C HIS A 463 12.19 13.80 -21.96
N LEU A 464 12.95 13.18 -22.87
CA LEU A 464 13.86 13.88 -23.77
C LEU A 464 13.12 14.90 -24.64
N LEU A 465 12.00 14.56 -25.27
CA LEU A 465 11.28 15.49 -26.16
C LEU A 465 10.72 16.75 -25.48
N ARG A 466 10.61 16.75 -24.15
CA ARG A 466 10.25 17.96 -23.39
C ARG A 466 11.41 18.95 -23.30
N LYS A 467 12.62 18.56 -23.69
CA LYS A 467 13.84 19.39 -23.66
C LYS A 467 14.12 20.06 -25.01
N PRO A 468 14.80 21.23 -25.02
CA PRO A 468 15.11 21.98 -26.24
C PRO A 468 15.77 21.18 -27.37
N ASP A 469 16.70 20.26 -27.04
CA ASP A 469 17.46 19.46 -28.01
C ASP A 469 17.23 17.94 -27.90
N GLY A 470 16.20 17.52 -27.15
CA GLY A 470 16.03 16.10 -26.85
C GLY A 470 15.65 15.23 -28.04
N ALA A 471 15.09 15.80 -29.11
CA ALA A 471 14.81 15.07 -30.34
C ALA A 471 16.09 14.51 -30.98
N ALA A 472 17.20 15.26 -30.92
CA ALA A 472 18.49 14.82 -31.46
C ALA A 472 19.11 13.66 -30.67
N GLN A 473 18.64 13.42 -29.44
CA GLN A 473 19.12 12.35 -28.56
C GLN A 473 18.34 11.03 -28.74
N LEU A 474 17.19 11.06 -29.42
CA LEU A 474 16.36 9.86 -29.62
C LEU A 474 17.05 8.71 -30.36
N PRO A 475 17.88 8.94 -31.41
CA PRO A 475 18.64 7.86 -32.03
C PRO A 475 19.57 7.13 -31.07
N ARG A 476 20.23 7.87 -30.16
CA ARG A 476 21.12 7.30 -29.15
C ARG A 476 20.36 6.51 -28.10
N LEU A 477 19.20 7.01 -27.68
CA LEU A 477 18.28 6.25 -26.82
C LEU A 477 17.91 4.90 -27.45
N VAL A 478 17.45 4.92 -28.72
CA VAL A 478 17.04 3.70 -29.42
C VAL A 478 18.22 2.76 -29.62
N GLU A 479 19.39 3.27 -30.04
CA GLU A 479 20.62 2.49 -30.19
C GLU A 479 20.97 1.78 -28.87
N ALA A 480 21.00 2.51 -27.76
CA ALA A 480 21.38 1.98 -26.46
C ALA A 480 20.38 0.94 -25.94
N VAL A 481 19.09 1.22 -26.05
CA VAL A 481 18.04 0.34 -25.53
C VAL A 481 17.89 -0.91 -26.39
N THR A 482 17.77 -0.73 -27.71
CA THR A 482 17.62 -1.85 -28.64
C THR A 482 18.88 -2.71 -28.66
N GLY A 483 20.06 -2.11 -28.69
CA GLY A 483 21.33 -2.85 -28.67
C GLY A 483 21.52 -3.70 -27.41
N ALA A 484 21.03 -3.24 -26.26
CA ALA A 484 21.16 -3.97 -25.00
C ALA A 484 20.04 -5.01 -24.77
N ALA A 485 18.82 -4.73 -25.21
CA ALA A 485 17.63 -5.55 -24.92
C ALA A 485 17.28 -6.59 -25.99
N MET A 486 17.66 -6.37 -27.26
CA MET A 486 17.30 -7.27 -28.37
C MET A 486 17.84 -8.69 -28.16
N GLY A 487 16.99 -9.70 -28.40
CA GLY A 487 17.33 -11.12 -28.27
C GLY A 487 17.32 -11.65 -26.84
N ARG A 488 16.92 -10.83 -25.86
CA ARG A 488 16.75 -11.27 -24.46
C ARG A 488 15.35 -11.81 -24.18
N ASP A 489 14.34 -11.25 -24.82
CA ASP A 489 12.95 -11.71 -24.74
C ASP A 489 12.28 -11.58 -26.13
N PRO A 490 11.97 -12.71 -26.80
CA PRO A 490 11.32 -12.70 -28.11
C PRO A 490 9.97 -11.99 -28.14
N LEU A 491 9.28 -11.85 -27.00
CA LEU A 491 8.01 -11.11 -26.92
C LEU A 491 8.22 -9.59 -27.04
N LEU A 492 9.39 -9.09 -26.65
CA LEU A 492 9.72 -7.66 -26.62
C LEU A 492 10.44 -7.16 -27.87
N ASP A 493 11.17 -8.03 -28.57
CA ASP A 493 11.94 -7.68 -29.77
C ASP A 493 11.09 -6.93 -30.85
N PRO A 494 9.84 -7.35 -31.16
CA PRO A 494 8.97 -6.61 -32.07
C PRO A 494 8.64 -5.20 -31.59
N TRP A 495 8.53 -4.98 -30.27
CA TRP A 495 8.19 -3.67 -29.69
C TRP A 495 9.38 -2.71 -29.72
N PHE A 496 10.61 -3.18 -29.55
CA PHE A 496 11.80 -2.33 -29.73
C PHE A 496 12.02 -1.96 -31.19
N THR A 497 11.75 -2.88 -32.13
CA THR A 497 11.74 -2.57 -33.57
C THR A 497 10.64 -1.56 -33.91
N PHE A 498 9.47 -1.68 -33.29
CA PHE A 498 8.39 -0.71 -33.44
C PHE A 498 8.77 0.67 -32.88
N LEU A 499 9.47 0.71 -31.73
CA LEU A 499 10.02 1.96 -31.16
C LEU A 499 11.00 2.63 -32.12
N ASP A 500 11.90 1.87 -32.75
CA ASP A 500 12.84 2.40 -33.75
C ASP A 500 12.07 2.97 -34.95
N GLY A 501 11.05 2.27 -35.45
CA GLY A 501 10.18 2.78 -36.51
C GLY A 501 9.50 4.10 -36.11
N CYS A 502 8.98 4.21 -34.89
CA CYS A 502 8.37 5.43 -34.37
C CYS A 502 9.37 6.60 -34.27
N VAL A 503 10.61 6.34 -33.83
CA VAL A 503 11.67 7.36 -33.74
C VAL A 503 12.18 7.75 -35.13
N ALA A 504 12.38 6.79 -36.03
CA ALA A 504 12.75 7.05 -37.41
C ALA A 504 11.69 7.92 -38.10
N LEU A 505 10.41 7.58 -37.92
CA LEU A 505 9.30 8.36 -38.39
C LEU A 505 9.41 9.78 -37.83
N ARG A 506 9.49 9.96 -36.50
CA ARG A 506 9.60 11.28 -35.85
C ARG A 506 10.71 12.17 -36.41
N LEU A 507 11.83 11.58 -36.81
CA LEU A 507 12.99 12.29 -37.34
C LEU A 507 12.92 12.56 -38.85
N GLY A 508 11.81 12.19 -39.51
CA GLY A 508 11.63 12.37 -40.96
C GLY A 508 12.26 11.27 -41.80
N HIS A 509 12.71 10.16 -41.19
CA HIS A 509 13.32 9.02 -41.89
C HIS A 509 12.26 8.02 -42.34
N GLU A 510 11.35 8.45 -43.22
CA GLU A 510 10.18 7.67 -43.65
C GLU A 510 10.54 6.27 -44.14
N ARG A 511 11.52 6.15 -45.03
CA ARG A 511 11.92 4.85 -45.59
C ARG A 511 12.32 3.85 -44.50
N ARG A 512 13.07 4.31 -43.50
CA ARG A 512 13.47 3.48 -42.37
C ARG A 512 12.25 3.09 -41.53
N ALA A 513 11.34 4.03 -41.26
CA ALA A 513 10.10 3.72 -40.54
C ALA A 513 9.27 2.66 -41.29
N LYS A 514 9.14 2.78 -42.61
CA LYS A 514 8.44 1.83 -43.47
C LYS A 514 9.08 0.45 -43.44
N ASP A 515 10.40 0.38 -43.55
CA ASP A 515 11.15 -0.88 -43.47
C ASP A 515 10.97 -1.55 -42.09
N CYS A 516 11.02 -0.76 -40.99
CA CYS A 516 10.75 -1.26 -39.64
C CYS A 516 9.32 -1.82 -39.53
N PHE A 517 8.30 -1.06 -39.91
CA PHE A 517 6.90 -1.47 -39.78
C PHE A 517 6.54 -2.65 -40.68
N ALA A 518 7.09 -2.71 -41.91
CA ALA A 518 6.89 -3.85 -42.80
C ALA A 518 7.53 -5.14 -42.23
N SER A 519 8.71 -5.05 -41.60
CA SER A 519 9.36 -6.20 -40.96
C SER A 519 8.54 -6.80 -39.81
N LEU A 520 7.60 -6.03 -39.26
CA LEU A 520 6.76 -6.42 -38.15
C LEU A 520 5.45 -7.10 -38.56
N GLU A 521 5.14 -7.24 -39.85
CA GLU A 521 3.83 -7.75 -40.32
C GLU A 521 3.42 -9.08 -39.67
N GLN A 522 4.37 -9.99 -39.41
CA GLN A 522 4.09 -11.28 -38.78
C GLN A 522 3.87 -11.18 -37.26
N ALA A 523 4.60 -10.29 -36.57
CA ALA A 523 4.60 -10.21 -35.11
C ALA A 523 3.64 -9.15 -34.56
N LEU A 524 3.48 -8.03 -35.28
CA LEU A 524 2.58 -6.90 -34.99
C LEU A 524 1.87 -6.50 -36.31
N PRO A 525 0.85 -7.25 -36.77
CA PRO A 525 0.22 -7.03 -38.07
C PRO A 525 -0.30 -5.62 -38.32
N PHE A 526 -0.74 -4.93 -37.26
CA PHE A 526 -1.22 -3.54 -37.33
C PHE A 526 -0.12 -2.56 -37.75
N ALA A 527 1.16 -2.83 -37.42
CA ALA A 527 2.25 -1.91 -37.71
C ALA A 527 2.43 -1.72 -39.22
N ALA A 528 2.30 -2.79 -40.00
CA ALA A 528 2.37 -2.75 -41.47
C ALA A 528 1.20 -2.00 -42.13
N GLN A 529 0.15 -1.66 -41.37
CA GLN A 529 -1.00 -0.90 -41.87
C GLN A 529 -0.90 0.59 -41.60
N ILE A 530 0.20 1.04 -40.99
CA ILE A 530 0.47 2.46 -40.76
C ILE A 530 0.79 3.12 -42.12
N PRO A 531 -0.06 4.02 -42.65
CA PRO A 531 0.18 4.63 -43.96
C PRO A 531 1.33 5.63 -43.88
N LEU A 532 2.33 5.47 -44.73
CA LEU A 532 3.48 6.37 -44.87
C LEU A 532 3.59 6.91 -46.30
N GLY A 533 3.93 8.18 -46.44
CA GLY A 533 4.06 8.83 -47.75
C GLY A 533 2.74 8.77 -48.53
N ASP A 534 2.75 8.23 -49.74
CA ASP A 534 1.55 8.15 -50.60
C ASP A 534 0.66 6.92 -50.32
N ASP A 535 0.97 6.11 -49.29
CA ASP A 535 0.23 4.87 -48.99
C ASP A 535 -1.26 5.15 -48.74
N PHE A 536 -1.61 6.22 -48.03
CA PHE A 536 -3.01 6.56 -47.76
C PHE A 536 -3.78 6.85 -49.04
N GLN A 537 -3.27 7.71 -49.95
CA GLN A 537 -3.96 7.99 -51.21
C GLN A 537 -4.04 6.73 -52.07
N ARG A 538 -2.98 5.92 -52.10
CA ARG A 538 -2.97 4.66 -52.86
C ARG A 538 -4.00 3.66 -52.35
N TRP A 539 -4.07 3.46 -51.03
CA TRP A 539 -5.00 2.50 -50.42
C TRP A 539 -6.44 2.98 -50.53
N THR A 540 -6.71 4.26 -50.30
CA THR A 540 -8.06 4.84 -50.45
C THR A 540 -8.54 4.84 -51.91
N ALA A 541 -7.66 5.08 -52.89
CA ALA A 541 -7.98 4.93 -54.32
C ALA A 541 -8.29 3.47 -54.69
N ALA A 542 -7.58 2.50 -54.11
CA ALA A 542 -7.88 1.08 -54.32
C ALA A 542 -9.24 0.65 -53.74
N ALA A 543 -9.77 1.38 -52.77
CA ALA A 543 -11.11 1.14 -52.21
C ALA A 543 -12.25 1.73 -53.07
N GLU A 544 -11.99 2.67 -53.98
CA GLU A 544 -13.02 3.34 -54.78
C GLU A 544 -13.96 2.39 -55.54
N PRO A 545 -13.46 1.33 -56.23
CA PRO A 545 -14.34 0.38 -56.93
C PRO A 545 -15.22 -0.46 -55.99
N LEU A 546 -14.86 -0.55 -54.71
CA LEU A 546 -15.57 -1.35 -53.71
C LEU A 546 -16.79 -0.61 -53.13
N ARG A 547 -16.79 0.73 -53.19
CA ARG A 547 -17.78 1.59 -52.51
C ARG A 547 -19.21 1.31 -52.94
N ALA A 548 -19.48 1.22 -54.24
CA ALA A 548 -20.85 1.05 -54.73
C ALA A 548 -21.48 -0.27 -54.22
N GLY A 549 -20.69 -1.35 -54.19
CA GLY A 549 -21.13 -2.62 -53.61
C GLY A 549 -21.31 -2.54 -52.10
N PHE A 550 -20.40 -1.84 -51.41
CA PHE A 550 -20.48 -1.63 -49.97
C PHE A 550 -21.67 -0.77 -49.55
N ASP A 551 -21.96 0.32 -50.26
CA ASP A 551 -23.06 1.23 -49.97
C ASP A 551 -24.42 0.56 -50.15
N ALA A 552 -24.54 -0.36 -51.11
CA ALA A 552 -25.77 -1.10 -51.38
C ALA A 552 -26.18 -2.08 -50.27
N THR A 553 -25.29 -2.38 -49.32
CA THR A 553 -25.59 -3.32 -48.20
C THR A 553 -26.27 -2.64 -47.00
N LEU A 554 -26.30 -1.30 -46.98
CA LEU A 554 -26.91 -0.54 -45.90
C LEU A 554 -28.42 -0.38 -46.12
N ASP A 555 -29.22 -0.90 -45.20
CA ASP A 555 -30.66 -0.67 -45.15
C ASP A 555 -31.00 0.47 -44.18
N TRP A 556 -31.73 1.46 -44.70
CA TRP A 556 -32.13 2.66 -43.96
C TRP A 556 -33.50 2.48 -43.36
N GLY A 557 -33.55 2.22 -42.05
CA GLY A 557 -34.81 2.14 -41.32
C GLY A 557 -35.42 3.51 -41.03
N ARG A 558 -34.82 4.25 -40.10
CA ARG A 558 -35.35 5.55 -39.66
C ARG A 558 -34.26 6.58 -39.40
N THR A 559 -34.52 7.81 -39.79
CA THR A 559 -33.66 8.97 -39.43
C THR A 559 -34.11 9.58 -38.10
N ALA A 560 -33.15 9.87 -37.22
CA ALA A 560 -33.42 10.51 -35.93
C ALA A 560 -33.99 11.93 -36.15
N PRO A 561 -35.22 12.24 -35.67
CA PRO A 561 -35.86 13.52 -35.94
C PRO A 561 -35.11 14.68 -35.26
N GLY A 562 -35.02 15.84 -35.92
CA GLY A 562 -34.35 17.04 -35.39
C GLY A 562 -33.99 18.05 -36.48
N VAL A 563 -33.39 19.18 -36.07
CA VAL A 563 -32.87 20.21 -37.00
C VAL A 563 -31.39 20.01 -37.29
N ALA A 564 -30.88 20.59 -38.38
CA ALA A 564 -29.52 20.34 -38.88
C ALA A 564 -28.40 20.78 -37.91
N GLU A 565 -28.67 21.75 -37.03
CA GLU A 565 -27.70 22.26 -36.06
C GLU A 565 -27.57 21.33 -34.83
N GLU A 566 -28.53 20.44 -34.59
CA GLU A 566 -28.52 19.53 -33.44
C GLU A 566 -27.60 18.33 -33.70
N PRO A 567 -26.67 18.02 -32.78
CA PRO A 567 -25.77 16.90 -32.97
C PRO A 567 -26.50 15.56 -32.92
N VAL A 568 -25.96 14.58 -33.64
CA VAL A 568 -26.42 13.19 -33.62
C VAL A 568 -25.34 12.31 -33.00
N VAL A 569 -25.67 11.60 -31.93
CA VAL A 569 -24.80 10.56 -31.38
C VAL A 569 -24.89 9.34 -32.28
N LEU A 570 -23.74 8.83 -32.74
CA LEU A 570 -23.63 7.65 -33.59
C LEU A 570 -22.92 6.52 -32.85
N VAL A 571 -23.57 5.37 -32.76
CA VAL A 571 -22.95 4.10 -32.33
C VAL A 571 -23.23 3.00 -33.35
N ALA A 572 -22.35 2.00 -33.43
CA ALA A 572 -22.56 0.81 -34.24
C ALA A 572 -22.13 -0.44 -33.47
N ALA A 573 -22.91 -1.51 -33.57
CA ALA A 573 -22.59 -2.80 -32.93
C ALA A 573 -23.42 -3.96 -33.51
N ASP A 574 -23.08 -5.19 -33.13
CA ASP A 574 -23.92 -6.36 -33.40
C ASP A 574 -25.15 -6.43 -32.48
N SER A 575 -26.14 -7.27 -32.82
CA SER A 575 -27.36 -7.45 -32.01
C SER A 575 -27.06 -7.78 -30.53
N ARG A 576 -26.01 -8.55 -30.25
CA ARG A 576 -25.63 -8.94 -28.87
C ARG A 576 -25.18 -7.73 -28.05
N TYR A 577 -24.29 -6.91 -28.60
CA TYR A 577 -23.81 -5.71 -27.93
C TYR A 577 -24.89 -4.64 -27.81
N VAL A 578 -25.76 -4.50 -28.82
CA VAL A 578 -26.95 -3.63 -28.73
C VAL A 578 -27.80 -4.00 -27.54
N ARG A 579 -28.13 -5.29 -27.35
CA ARG A 579 -28.96 -5.72 -26.21
C ARG A 579 -28.32 -5.46 -24.86
N ARG A 580 -27.01 -5.63 -24.79
CA ARG A 580 -26.25 -5.55 -23.55
C ARG A 580 -26.00 -4.11 -23.11
N PHE A 581 -25.56 -3.24 -24.02
CA PHE A 581 -25.03 -1.93 -23.65
C PHE A 581 -25.93 -0.75 -24.00
N LEU A 582 -26.81 -0.88 -24.99
CA LEU A 582 -27.69 0.23 -25.39
C LEU A 582 -28.56 0.76 -24.24
N PRO A 583 -29.19 -0.07 -23.38
CA PRO A 583 -30.01 0.46 -22.29
C PRO A 583 -29.22 1.37 -21.35
N PHE A 584 -27.96 1.01 -21.08
CA PHE A 584 -27.04 1.77 -20.24
C PHE A 584 -26.59 3.06 -20.93
N LEU A 585 -26.09 2.97 -22.18
CA LEU A 585 -25.70 4.13 -22.97
C LEU A 585 -26.85 5.14 -23.08
N ALA A 586 -28.04 4.69 -23.47
CA ALA A 586 -29.20 5.54 -23.66
C ALA A 586 -29.65 6.21 -22.35
N ALA A 587 -29.65 5.47 -21.24
CA ALA A 587 -29.95 6.03 -19.92
C ALA A 587 -28.90 7.08 -19.50
N SER A 588 -27.61 6.87 -19.81
CA SER A 588 -26.55 7.82 -19.50
C SER A 588 -26.72 9.13 -20.27
N ILE A 589 -27.01 9.06 -21.58
CA ILE A 589 -27.25 10.23 -22.42
C ILE A 589 -28.50 10.98 -21.94
N ALA A 590 -29.61 10.27 -21.70
CA ALA A 590 -30.86 10.87 -21.26
C ALA A 590 -30.73 11.58 -19.90
N ALA A 591 -29.86 11.09 -19.02
CA ALA A 591 -29.61 11.69 -17.71
C ALA A 591 -28.91 13.05 -17.79
N VAL A 592 -28.15 13.32 -18.86
CA VAL A 592 -27.41 14.58 -19.05
C VAL A 592 -28.02 15.50 -20.12
N ALA A 593 -28.71 14.94 -21.11
CA ALA A 593 -29.33 15.66 -22.23
C ALA A 593 -30.52 14.88 -22.81
N ALA A 594 -31.66 14.96 -22.14
CA ALA A 594 -32.92 14.39 -22.64
C ALA A 594 -33.27 14.95 -24.02
N GLY A 595 -33.79 14.11 -24.91
CA GLY A 595 -34.10 14.51 -26.29
C GLY A 595 -32.89 14.58 -27.23
N THR A 596 -31.71 14.10 -26.82
CA THR A 596 -30.57 13.92 -27.74
C THR A 596 -30.95 13.00 -28.91
N ARG A 597 -30.44 13.30 -30.11
CA ARG A 597 -30.61 12.47 -31.31
C ARG A 597 -29.60 11.33 -31.24
N LEU A 598 -30.07 10.09 -31.32
CA LEU A 598 -29.23 8.89 -31.31
C LEU A 598 -29.49 8.07 -32.57
N HIS A 599 -28.44 7.79 -33.32
CA HIS A 599 -28.45 6.85 -34.43
C HIS A 599 -27.71 5.57 -34.04
N VAL A 600 -28.40 4.43 -34.13
CA VAL A 600 -27.81 3.10 -33.89
C VAL A 600 -27.72 2.36 -35.21
N HIS A 601 -26.50 2.04 -35.63
CA HIS A 601 -26.27 1.16 -36.77
C HIS A 601 -26.09 -0.28 -36.28
N ILE A 602 -26.96 -1.20 -36.71
CA ILE A 602 -26.96 -2.59 -36.25
C ILE A 602 -26.40 -3.51 -37.35
N CYS A 603 -25.27 -4.13 -37.07
CA CYS A 603 -24.71 -5.20 -37.89
C CYS A 603 -25.34 -6.54 -37.48
N ASP A 604 -25.80 -7.34 -38.44
CA ASP A 604 -26.49 -8.62 -38.20
C ASP A 604 -27.69 -8.50 -37.25
N PRO A 605 -28.71 -7.70 -37.60
CA PRO A 605 -29.87 -7.48 -36.74
C PRO A 605 -30.65 -8.77 -36.49
N ALA A 606 -31.06 -9.00 -35.24
CA ALA A 606 -32.09 -9.96 -34.90
C ALA A 606 -33.47 -9.40 -35.27
N THR A 607 -34.47 -10.28 -35.43
CA THR A 607 -35.80 -9.91 -35.95
C THR A 607 -36.55 -8.89 -35.07
N ASP A 608 -36.25 -8.84 -33.77
CA ASP A 608 -36.88 -7.97 -32.77
C ASP A 608 -35.98 -6.80 -32.32
N ASP A 609 -34.79 -6.59 -32.94
CA ASP A 609 -33.87 -5.54 -32.50
C ASP A 609 -34.46 -4.13 -32.61
N ILE A 610 -35.33 -3.89 -33.59
CA ILE A 610 -35.99 -2.58 -33.76
C ILE A 610 -36.99 -2.31 -32.64
N ASP A 611 -37.74 -3.33 -32.23
CA ASP A 611 -38.67 -3.22 -31.10
C ASP A 611 -37.90 -3.02 -29.79
N PHE A 612 -36.79 -3.73 -29.62
CA PHE A 612 -35.88 -3.55 -28.49
C PHE A 612 -35.29 -2.14 -28.44
N LEU A 613 -34.80 -1.61 -29.56
CA LEU A 613 -34.25 -0.24 -29.66
C LEU A 613 -35.25 0.79 -29.13
N ALA A 614 -36.51 0.70 -29.56
CA ALA A 614 -37.57 1.62 -29.16
C ALA A 614 -37.86 1.54 -27.64
N ALA A 615 -37.76 0.36 -27.04
CA ALA A 615 -37.96 0.16 -25.61
C ALA A 615 -36.75 0.56 -24.75
N ALA A 616 -35.53 0.37 -25.25
CA ALA A 616 -34.29 0.54 -24.50
C ALA A 616 -33.91 2.02 -24.28
N ALA A 617 -34.29 2.91 -25.21
CA ALA A 617 -33.88 4.32 -25.21
C ALA A 617 -35.06 5.31 -25.09
N PRO A 618 -35.91 5.19 -24.05
CA PRO A 618 -37.02 6.11 -23.85
C PRO A 618 -36.50 7.52 -23.56
N GLY A 619 -37.07 8.52 -24.24
CA GLY A 619 -36.68 9.92 -24.06
C GLY A 619 -35.56 10.42 -24.99
N LEU A 620 -35.03 9.56 -25.87
CA LEU A 620 -34.13 9.96 -26.96
C LEU A 620 -34.87 10.00 -28.30
N ARG A 621 -34.33 10.76 -29.25
CA ARG A 621 -34.84 10.82 -30.63
C ARG A 621 -34.08 9.81 -31.49
N LEU A 622 -34.69 8.64 -31.70
CA LEU A 622 -34.04 7.50 -32.33
C LEU A 622 -34.09 7.50 -33.86
N GLY A 623 -32.96 7.15 -34.45
CA GLY A 623 -32.83 6.66 -35.81
C GLY A 623 -32.00 5.37 -35.82
N TRP A 624 -32.13 4.58 -36.87
CA TRP A 624 -31.37 3.34 -37.03
C TRP A 624 -31.17 3.00 -38.50
N SER A 625 -30.12 2.21 -38.73
CA SER A 625 -29.82 1.55 -40.00
C SER A 625 -29.33 0.14 -39.71
N THR A 626 -29.44 -0.76 -40.68
CA THR A 626 -29.08 -2.16 -40.52
C THR A 626 -28.28 -2.68 -41.70
N GLU A 627 -27.47 -3.70 -41.46
CA GLU A 627 -26.78 -4.44 -42.51
C GLU A 627 -26.59 -5.90 -42.10
N ALA A 628 -26.61 -6.81 -43.07
CA ALA A 628 -26.29 -8.22 -42.83
C ALA A 628 -24.86 -8.49 -43.30
N LEU A 629 -24.04 -9.11 -42.44
CA LEU A 629 -22.72 -9.59 -42.81
C LEU A 629 -22.82 -11.01 -43.35
N ASP A 630 -21.94 -11.35 -44.30
CA ASP A 630 -21.86 -12.70 -44.86
C ASP A 630 -21.63 -13.73 -43.74
N PRO A 631 -22.55 -14.70 -43.55
CA PRO A 631 -22.47 -15.70 -42.49
C PRO A 631 -21.24 -16.62 -42.60
N GLU A 632 -20.62 -16.71 -43.78
CA GLU A 632 -19.41 -17.52 -44.00
C GLU A 632 -18.11 -16.81 -43.60
N LEU A 633 -18.17 -15.52 -43.22
CA LEU A 633 -16.99 -14.78 -42.77
C LEU A 633 -16.37 -15.41 -41.51
N HIS A 634 -15.05 -15.57 -41.56
CA HIS A 634 -14.28 -16.05 -40.41
C HIS A 634 -14.46 -15.12 -39.19
N HIS A 635 -14.48 -15.69 -37.98
CA HIS A 635 -14.77 -14.97 -36.74
C HIS A 635 -13.94 -13.70 -36.56
N GLU A 636 -12.63 -13.82 -36.72
CA GLU A 636 -11.67 -12.71 -36.59
C GLU A 636 -11.87 -11.58 -37.60
N THR A 637 -12.24 -11.94 -38.83
CA THR A 637 -12.60 -11.00 -39.88
C THR A 637 -13.85 -10.24 -39.45
N ARG A 638 -14.91 -10.94 -39.01
CA ARG A 638 -16.13 -10.29 -38.49
C ARG A 638 -15.84 -9.32 -37.33
N LEU A 639 -15.00 -9.70 -36.37
CA LEU A 639 -14.59 -8.82 -35.27
C LEU A 639 -13.88 -7.55 -35.77
N THR A 640 -12.98 -7.69 -36.74
CA THR A 640 -12.28 -6.55 -37.36
C THR A 640 -13.27 -5.55 -37.96
N TYR A 641 -14.30 -6.06 -38.66
CA TYR A 641 -15.36 -5.21 -39.20
C TYR A 641 -16.17 -4.51 -38.12
N LEU A 642 -16.68 -5.27 -37.14
CA LEU A 642 -17.55 -4.75 -36.08
C LEU A 642 -16.87 -3.64 -35.28
N THR A 643 -15.55 -3.77 -35.05
CA THR A 643 -14.74 -2.74 -34.36
C THR A 643 -14.73 -1.42 -35.12
N ALA A 644 -14.81 -1.45 -36.46
CA ALA A 644 -14.68 -0.28 -37.33
C ALA A 644 -16.02 0.20 -37.94
N ALA A 645 -17.13 -0.52 -37.71
CA ALA A 645 -18.41 -0.34 -38.42
C ALA A 645 -18.94 1.11 -38.37
N ARG A 646 -18.85 1.77 -37.20
CA ARG A 646 -19.31 3.16 -37.04
C ARG A 646 -18.54 4.17 -37.89
N PHE A 647 -17.27 3.87 -38.20
CA PHE A 647 -16.43 4.71 -39.04
C PHE A 647 -16.56 4.34 -40.53
N LEU A 648 -16.75 3.06 -40.83
CA LEU A 648 -17.06 2.59 -42.19
C LEU A 648 -18.37 3.18 -42.73
N ARG A 649 -19.40 3.34 -41.87
CA ARG A 649 -20.70 3.94 -42.23
C ARG A 649 -20.80 5.44 -41.98
N LEU A 650 -19.73 6.05 -41.48
CA LEU A 650 -19.70 7.47 -41.14
C LEU A 650 -20.04 8.38 -42.33
N PRO A 651 -19.52 8.17 -43.56
CA PRO A 651 -19.83 9.04 -44.70
C PRO A 651 -21.33 9.06 -45.02
N GLN A 652 -21.96 7.90 -45.12
CA GLN A 652 -23.36 7.76 -45.50
C GLN A 652 -24.27 8.38 -44.43
N ILE A 653 -23.92 8.22 -43.15
CA ILE A 653 -24.64 8.82 -42.02
C ILE A 653 -24.45 10.34 -41.99
N GLN A 654 -23.23 10.83 -42.22
CA GLN A 654 -22.95 12.26 -42.29
C GLN A 654 -23.70 12.95 -43.43
N ASP A 655 -23.71 12.34 -44.62
CA ASP A 655 -24.45 12.86 -45.78
C ASP A 655 -25.97 12.81 -45.55
N ARG A 656 -26.47 11.78 -44.86
CA ARG A 656 -27.89 11.64 -44.55
C ARG A 656 -28.39 12.71 -43.58
N TYR A 657 -27.62 13.01 -42.53
CA TYR A 657 -28.03 13.96 -41.50
C TYR A 657 -27.70 15.41 -41.83
N GLY A 658 -26.57 15.67 -42.50
CA GLY A 658 -26.08 17.03 -42.73
C GLY A 658 -25.85 17.82 -41.43
N ALA A 659 -25.62 17.12 -40.32
CA ALA A 659 -25.52 17.67 -38.96
C ALA A 659 -24.20 17.26 -38.30
N PRO A 660 -23.77 17.92 -37.22
CA PRO A 660 -22.64 17.44 -36.41
C PRO A 660 -22.90 16.03 -35.87
N LEU A 661 -21.89 15.17 -35.92
CA LEU A 661 -21.96 13.81 -35.40
C LEU A 661 -21.03 13.67 -34.19
N VAL A 662 -21.49 12.95 -33.17
CA VAL A 662 -20.68 12.49 -32.03
C VAL A 662 -20.63 10.97 -32.10
N VAL A 663 -19.57 10.43 -32.67
CA VAL A 663 -19.35 8.99 -32.86
C VAL A 663 -18.78 8.41 -31.58
N ALA A 664 -19.34 7.33 -31.03
CA ALA A 664 -18.91 6.70 -29.78
C ALA A 664 -18.90 5.16 -29.88
N ASP A 665 -18.17 4.49 -28.98
CA ASP A 665 -18.37 3.06 -28.72
C ASP A 665 -19.73 2.82 -28.03
N ILE A 666 -20.32 1.65 -28.21
CA ILE A 666 -21.65 1.34 -27.65
C ILE A 666 -21.62 1.11 -26.13
N ASP A 667 -20.48 0.72 -25.59
CA ASP A 667 -20.21 0.48 -24.16
C ASP A 667 -19.65 1.72 -23.45
N ALA A 668 -19.79 2.89 -24.07
CA ALA A 668 -19.47 4.19 -23.50
C ALA A 668 -20.59 4.74 -22.59
N ALA A 669 -20.25 5.69 -21.72
CA ALA A 669 -21.23 6.49 -20.96
C ALA A 669 -20.97 8.00 -21.12
N PHE A 670 -22.03 8.82 -21.04
CA PHE A 670 -21.92 10.28 -21.16
C PHE A 670 -22.07 10.96 -19.79
N LEU A 671 -21.04 11.69 -19.35
CA LEU A 671 -21.07 12.50 -18.11
C LEU A 671 -21.51 13.96 -18.34
N SER A 672 -21.64 14.39 -19.60
CA SER A 672 -22.03 15.75 -19.98
C SER A 672 -22.81 15.77 -21.30
N ASP A 673 -23.54 16.87 -21.53
CA ASP A 673 -24.33 17.10 -22.75
C ASP A 673 -23.48 17.01 -24.06
N PRO A 674 -23.84 16.14 -25.02
CA PRO A 674 -23.26 16.05 -26.36
C PRO A 674 -23.12 17.37 -27.11
N ALA A 675 -24.10 18.26 -26.99
CA ALA A 675 -24.10 19.54 -27.70
C ALA A 675 -22.98 20.48 -27.23
N ARG A 676 -22.59 20.41 -25.95
CA ARG A 676 -21.48 21.23 -25.41
C ARG A 676 -20.15 20.88 -26.05
N PHE A 677 -19.92 19.60 -26.29
CA PHE A 677 -18.68 19.14 -26.93
C PHE A 677 -18.60 19.62 -28.37
N VAL A 678 -19.69 19.52 -29.13
CA VAL A 678 -19.78 20.03 -30.50
C VAL A 678 -19.63 21.55 -30.55
N ALA A 679 -20.24 22.28 -29.61
CA ALA A 679 -20.14 23.74 -29.53
C ALA A 679 -18.72 24.23 -29.21
N ALA A 680 -17.91 23.42 -28.53
CA ALA A 680 -16.51 23.72 -28.24
C ALA A 680 -15.56 23.44 -29.42
N LEU A 681 -16.05 22.88 -30.53
CA LEU A 681 -15.22 22.59 -31.70
C LEU A 681 -14.92 23.86 -32.52
N PRO A 682 -13.70 23.99 -33.07
CA PRO A 682 -13.40 25.07 -33.99
C PRO A 682 -14.22 24.98 -35.28
N ALA A 683 -14.72 26.12 -35.74
CA ALA A 683 -15.49 26.20 -36.98
C ALA A 683 -14.73 25.59 -38.17
N GLY A 684 -15.39 24.67 -38.89
CA GLY A 684 -14.89 24.08 -40.13
C GLY A 684 -13.82 22.98 -39.98
N ARG A 685 -13.44 22.58 -38.76
CA ARG A 685 -12.45 21.50 -38.54
C ARG A 685 -13.11 20.22 -37.98
N PRO A 686 -12.92 19.03 -38.59
CA PRO A 686 -13.26 17.78 -37.92
C PRO A 686 -12.36 17.62 -36.70
N VAL A 687 -12.93 17.18 -35.58
CA VAL A 687 -12.20 17.02 -34.32
C VAL A 687 -12.38 15.60 -33.79
N ALA A 688 -11.34 14.79 -33.97
CA ALA A 688 -11.13 13.67 -33.08
C ALA A 688 -10.60 14.22 -31.75
N ALA A 689 -11.20 13.85 -30.61
CA ALA A 689 -10.66 14.12 -29.29
C ALA A 689 -10.43 12.78 -28.59
N THR A 690 -9.25 12.59 -28.01
CA THR A 690 -8.85 11.33 -27.42
C THR A 690 -8.51 11.49 -25.94
N TRP A 691 -8.64 10.40 -25.18
CA TRP A 691 -8.18 10.29 -23.81
C TRP A 691 -7.07 9.23 -23.70
N GLY A 692 -5.93 9.59 -23.11
CA GLY A 692 -4.84 8.68 -22.72
C GLY A 692 -3.56 8.77 -23.58
N PRO A 693 -2.35 8.62 -23.01
CA PRO A 693 -1.10 8.71 -23.76
C PRO A 693 -0.58 7.35 -24.26
N ALA A 694 -0.02 7.34 -25.47
CA ALA A 694 1.18 6.55 -25.82
C ALA A 694 2.00 7.38 -26.80
N ASN A 695 3.07 8.00 -26.31
CA ASN A 695 3.59 9.20 -26.93
C ASN A 695 5.12 9.15 -26.93
N LEU A 696 5.71 9.64 -28.01
CA LEU A 696 6.97 10.38 -28.09
C LEU A 696 6.63 11.50 -29.06
N ALA A 697 5.81 12.36 -28.48
CA ALA A 697 4.98 13.44 -28.99
C ALA A 697 4.20 13.24 -30.28
N ALA A 698 3.69 12.02 -30.51
CA ALA A 698 2.48 11.63 -31.28
C ALA A 698 2.63 11.18 -32.75
N PRO A 699 3.28 10.05 -33.05
CA PRO A 699 3.28 9.48 -34.40
C PRO A 699 1.90 8.95 -34.85
N TYR A 700 1.12 8.29 -33.98
CA TYR A 700 -0.30 8.00 -34.23
C TYR A 700 -1.03 7.91 -32.88
N ASP A 701 -1.42 9.05 -32.32
CA ASP A 701 -2.12 9.06 -31.03
C ASP A 701 -3.41 8.24 -31.11
N ALA A 702 -3.42 7.15 -30.33
CA ALA A 702 -4.49 6.20 -30.19
C ALA A 702 -5.81 6.91 -29.85
N VAL A 703 -6.89 6.56 -30.58
CA VAL A 703 -8.26 6.85 -30.16
C VAL A 703 -8.62 5.90 -29.01
N GLY A 704 -8.05 6.17 -27.84
CA GLY A 704 -8.47 5.58 -26.59
C GLY A 704 -9.86 6.09 -26.27
N GLY A 705 -10.87 5.22 -26.42
CA GLY A 705 -12.22 5.47 -25.94
C GLY A 705 -13.21 6.08 -26.91
N GLY A 706 -13.19 5.64 -28.17
CA GLY A 706 -14.37 5.57 -29.01
C GLY A 706 -15.00 6.88 -29.52
N LEU A 707 -14.62 8.02 -28.96
CA LEU A 707 -15.31 9.30 -29.18
C LEU A 707 -14.67 10.14 -30.29
N VAL A 708 -15.42 10.47 -31.33
CA VAL A 708 -15.00 11.40 -32.40
C VAL A 708 -16.14 12.36 -32.70
N ALA A 709 -15.88 13.67 -32.77
CA ALA A 709 -16.88 14.63 -33.24
C ALA A 709 -16.56 15.20 -34.62
N VAL A 710 -17.56 15.15 -35.48
CA VAL A 710 -17.40 15.46 -36.91
C VAL A 710 -18.44 16.50 -37.30
N GLY A 711 -17.99 17.69 -37.72
CA GLY A 711 -18.89 18.74 -38.20
C GLY A 711 -19.52 18.42 -39.58
N PRO A 712 -20.49 19.22 -40.05
CA PRO A 712 -21.16 18.98 -41.34
C PRO A 712 -20.46 19.61 -42.57
N GLY A 713 -19.20 20.05 -42.45
CA GLY A 713 -18.47 20.75 -43.52
C GLY A 713 -17.75 19.82 -44.52
N ASP A 714 -17.29 20.38 -45.65
CA ASP A 714 -16.59 19.62 -46.70
C ASP A 714 -15.32 18.92 -46.20
N MET A 715 -14.58 19.60 -45.32
CA MET A 715 -13.36 19.07 -44.72
C MET A 715 -13.66 17.85 -43.83
N ALA A 716 -14.82 17.86 -43.15
CA ALA A 716 -15.28 16.76 -42.33
C ALA A 716 -15.84 15.59 -43.16
N ARG A 717 -16.47 15.88 -44.31
CA ARG A 717 -16.84 14.86 -45.30
C ARG A 717 -15.61 14.20 -45.95
N ALA A 718 -14.59 14.99 -46.28
CA ALA A 718 -13.33 14.46 -46.80
C ALA A 718 -12.65 13.53 -45.78
N PHE A 719 -12.66 13.94 -44.50
CA PHE A 719 -12.19 13.12 -43.39
C PHE A 719 -12.96 11.80 -43.29
N ALA A 720 -14.29 11.84 -43.19
CA ALA A 720 -15.12 10.64 -43.07
C ALA A 720 -14.89 9.67 -44.23
N ARG A 721 -14.84 10.18 -45.48
CA ARG A 721 -14.56 9.36 -46.67
C ARG A 721 -13.20 8.70 -46.60
N GLY A 722 -12.13 9.47 -46.35
CA GLY A 722 -10.77 8.92 -46.29
C GLY A 722 -10.61 7.84 -45.22
N VAL A 723 -11.21 8.03 -44.04
CA VAL A 723 -11.24 7.03 -42.97
C VAL A 723 -11.97 5.78 -43.42
N ALA A 724 -13.19 5.92 -43.95
CA ALA A 724 -14.00 4.79 -44.39
C ALA A 724 -13.34 4.01 -45.54
N ASP A 725 -12.70 4.71 -46.49
CA ASP A 725 -12.00 4.10 -47.62
C ASP A 725 -10.80 3.28 -47.18
N LEU A 726 -10.00 3.81 -46.24
CA LEU A 726 -8.87 3.09 -45.69
C LEU A 726 -9.33 1.83 -44.95
N LEU A 727 -10.36 1.96 -44.11
CA LEU A 727 -10.96 0.82 -43.42
C LEU A 727 -11.54 -0.21 -44.40
N LEU A 728 -12.20 0.25 -45.47
CA LEU A 728 -12.77 -0.61 -46.50
C LEU A 728 -11.68 -1.36 -47.28
N TYR A 729 -10.58 -0.70 -47.61
CA TYR A 729 -9.41 -1.33 -48.24
C TYR A 729 -8.87 -2.49 -47.39
N HIS A 730 -8.67 -2.26 -46.09
CA HIS A 730 -8.13 -3.30 -45.20
C HIS A 730 -9.17 -4.39 -44.92
N TRP A 731 -10.44 -4.03 -44.75
CA TRP A 731 -11.54 -4.98 -44.64
C TRP A 731 -11.59 -5.94 -45.83
N ASP A 732 -11.49 -5.41 -47.06
CA ASP A 732 -11.47 -6.18 -48.29
C ASP A 732 -10.31 -7.19 -48.32
N ARG A 733 -9.12 -6.78 -47.87
CA ARG A 733 -7.97 -7.67 -47.77
C ARG A 733 -8.21 -8.76 -46.74
N CYS A 734 -8.71 -8.43 -45.55
CA CYS A 734 -8.98 -9.41 -44.49
C CYS A 734 -9.99 -10.48 -44.94
N ARG A 735 -11.06 -10.10 -45.66
CA ARG A 735 -12.03 -11.07 -46.19
C ARG A 735 -11.45 -11.97 -47.30
N ASN A 736 -10.43 -11.50 -48.01
CA ASN A 736 -9.79 -12.21 -49.12
C ASN A 736 -8.50 -12.95 -48.70
N GLY A 737 -8.38 -13.35 -47.43
CA GLY A 737 -7.24 -14.14 -46.92
C GLY A 737 -6.00 -13.33 -46.52
N GLY A 738 -6.12 -12.01 -46.43
CA GLY A 738 -5.11 -11.12 -45.85
C GLY A 738 -5.03 -11.21 -44.32
N PRO A 739 -4.05 -10.51 -43.70
CA PRO A 739 -3.84 -10.56 -42.26
C PRO A 739 -5.05 -9.98 -41.49
N VAL A 740 -5.43 -10.64 -40.40
CA VAL A 740 -6.39 -10.09 -39.44
C VAL A 740 -5.68 -9.03 -38.61
N LEU A 741 -6.28 -7.84 -38.55
CA LEU A 741 -5.64 -6.68 -37.95
C LEU A 741 -6.04 -6.46 -36.49
N GLY A 742 -7.20 -7.03 -36.07
CA GLY A 742 -7.55 -7.32 -34.68
C GLY A 742 -7.10 -6.28 -33.65
N TYR A 743 -7.72 -5.09 -33.66
CA TYR A 743 -7.48 -3.91 -32.81
C TYR A 743 -6.46 -2.88 -33.36
N PHE A 744 -6.73 -1.58 -33.14
CA PHE A 744 -5.98 -0.37 -33.57
C PHE A 744 -6.18 0.13 -35.00
N LEU A 745 -6.77 -0.64 -35.92
CA LEU A 745 -6.95 -0.22 -37.31
C LEU A 745 -7.83 1.04 -37.45
N ASP A 746 -8.90 1.10 -36.68
CA ASP A 746 -9.77 2.28 -36.56
C ASP A 746 -8.98 3.52 -36.10
N GLN A 747 -8.11 3.35 -35.10
CA GLN A 747 -7.26 4.43 -34.59
C GLN A 747 -6.25 4.91 -35.65
N VAL A 748 -5.58 3.97 -36.33
CA VAL A 748 -4.66 4.29 -37.44
C VAL A 748 -5.40 5.05 -38.53
N ALA A 749 -6.60 4.59 -38.90
CA ALA A 749 -7.39 5.24 -39.94
C ALA A 749 -7.86 6.64 -39.54
N LEU A 750 -8.28 6.83 -38.29
CA LEU A 750 -8.67 8.12 -37.75
C LEU A 750 -7.51 9.11 -37.76
N VAL A 751 -6.33 8.71 -37.28
CA VAL A 751 -5.15 9.58 -37.31
C VAL A 751 -4.75 9.91 -38.75
N ALA A 752 -4.64 8.90 -39.62
CA ALA A 752 -4.21 9.12 -40.99
C ALA A 752 -5.22 9.96 -41.80
N GLY A 753 -6.51 9.72 -41.60
CA GLY A 753 -7.58 10.48 -42.22
C GLY A 753 -7.66 11.90 -41.70
N VAL A 754 -7.38 12.11 -40.40
CA VAL A 754 -7.07 13.43 -39.86
C VAL A 754 -5.89 13.94 -40.68
N ASP A 755 -4.67 13.44 -40.54
CA ASP A 755 -3.44 13.91 -41.22
C ASP A 755 -3.62 14.33 -42.69
N PHE A 756 -4.21 13.47 -43.50
CA PHE A 756 -4.55 13.73 -44.88
C PHE A 756 -5.34 15.05 -45.10
N VAL A 757 -6.32 15.36 -44.26
CA VAL A 757 -7.23 16.48 -44.49
C VAL A 757 -6.66 17.88 -44.21
N LEU A 758 -5.64 18.04 -43.35
CA LEU A 758 -4.99 19.36 -43.15
C LEU A 758 -3.72 19.46 -43.98
N THR A 759 -3.09 18.33 -44.34
CA THR A 759 -1.87 18.31 -45.15
C THR A 759 -1.96 17.22 -46.23
N PRO A 760 -2.77 17.42 -47.29
CA PRO A 760 -3.03 16.41 -48.32
C PRO A 760 -1.78 15.92 -49.05
N ASP A 761 -0.76 16.78 -49.13
CA ASP A 761 0.49 16.51 -49.84
C ASP A 761 1.59 15.87 -48.96
N ARG A 762 1.35 15.68 -47.65
CA ARG A 762 2.37 15.17 -46.71
C ARG A 762 1.75 14.35 -45.57
N LEU A 763 2.06 13.05 -45.56
CA LEU A 763 1.75 12.10 -44.48
C LEU A 763 2.97 11.78 -43.57
N LEU A 764 3.84 12.78 -43.29
CA LEU A 764 5.09 12.64 -42.51
C LEU A 764 5.27 13.81 -41.51
N PRO A 765 6.12 13.67 -40.47
CA PRO A 765 5.80 13.13 -39.16
C PRO A 765 5.66 14.23 -38.11
N VAL A 766 4.58 14.14 -37.34
CA VAL A 766 4.31 14.88 -36.12
C VAL A 766 4.32 16.41 -36.23
N HIS A 767 3.25 16.96 -36.77
CA HIS A 767 2.95 18.36 -36.61
C HIS A 767 2.45 18.64 -35.17
N ARG A 768 3.24 19.36 -34.36
CA ARG A 768 2.79 19.87 -33.03
C ARG A 768 1.61 20.84 -33.13
N ALA A 769 1.42 21.47 -34.28
CA ALA A 769 0.44 22.52 -34.47
C ALA A 769 -0.80 21.99 -35.19
N GLY A 770 -1.89 21.83 -34.43
CA GLY A 770 -3.24 21.94 -34.98
C GLY A 770 -4.11 20.69 -35.06
N ARG A 771 -3.83 19.59 -34.34
CA ARG A 771 -4.66 18.37 -34.42
C ARG A 771 -4.82 17.63 -33.10
N VAL A 772 -6.01 17.06 -32.96
CA VAL A 772 -6.51 16.25 -31.84
C VAL A 772 -6.55 17.05 -30.54
N TYR A 773 -7.73 17.55 -30.19
CA TYR A 773 -7.89 18.17 -28.88
C TYR A 773 -7.84 17.07 -27.83
N ARG A 774 -6.73 17.04 -27.09
CA ARG A 774 -6.59 16.20 -25.91
C ARG A 774 -7.53 16.72 -24.83
N LEU A 775 -8.24 15.80 -24.18
CA LEU A 775 -8.95 16.10 -22.93
C LEU A 775 -7.95 15.91 -21.78
N ASP A 776 -7.14 16.92 -21.48
CA ASP A 776 -6.21 16.87 -20.34
C ASP A 776 -6.91 17.42 -19.09
N GLY A 777 -7.10 16.58 -18.08
CA GLY A 777 -7.81 16.97 -16.85
C GLY A 777 -9.23 17.51 -17.08
N GLY A 778 -9.86 17.16 -18.20
CA GLY A 778 -11.18 17.65 -18.55
C GLY A 778 -11.20 19.00 -19.30
N ARG A 779 -10.16 19.34 -20.06
CA ARG A 779 -10.14 20.53 -20.94
C ARG A 779 -9.62 20.20 -22.34
N LEU A 780 -10.24 20.80 -23.36
CA LEU A 780 -9.70 20.83 -24.73
C LEU A 780 -8.47 21.73 -24.76
N ASP A 781 -7.34 21.21 -25.23
CA ASP A 781 -6.06 21.93 -25.24
C ASP A 781 -6.18 23.32 -25.93
N GLY A 782 -5.85 24.40 -25.22
CA GLY A 782 -5.91 25.78 -25.72
C GLY A 782 -7.28 26.47 -25.79
N GLY A 783 -8.37 25.84 -25.32
CA GLY A 783 -9.72 26.42 -25.32
C GLY A 783 -10.29 26.68 -23.91
N ALA A 784 -11.15 27.69 -23.78
CA ALA A 784 -12.03 27.84 -22.62
C ALA A 784 -13.30 27.01 -22.86
N GLY A 785 -13.35 25.78 -22.33
CA GLY A 785 -14.56 24.94 -22.39
C GLY A 785 -14.42 23.60 -21.66
N PRO A 786 -15.52 23.06 -21.08
CA PRO A 786 -15.49 21.80 -20.34
C PRO A 786 -15.34 20.59 -21.29
N ALA A 787 -14.46 19.65 -20.93
CA ALA A 787 -14.36 18.37 -21.61
C ALA A 787 -15.59 17.51 -21.37
N MET A 788 -15.98 16.79 -22.43
CA MET A 788 -16.81 15.62 -22.28
C MET A 788 -15.94 14.45 -21.82
N PHE A 789 -16.19 13.93 -20.62
CA PHE A 789 -15.56 12.70 -20.15
C PHE A 789 -16.48 11.51 -20.46
N VAL A 790 -15.97 10.57 -21.25
CA VAL A 790 -16.70 9.39 -21.71
C VAL A 790 -15.94 8.14 -21.25
N PRO A 791 -16.28 7.56 -20.09
CA PRO A 791 -15.68 6.30 -19.68
C PRO A 791 -16.26 5.14 -20.51
N ILE A 792 -15.42 4.14 -20.78
CA ILE A 792 -15.84 2.84 -21.32
C ILE A 792 -16.02 1.86 -20.16
N VAL A 793 -17.05 1.03 -20.24
CA VAL A 793 -17.30 -0.07 -19.30
C VAL A 793 -16.06 -0.97 -19.15
N PRO A 794 -15.49 -1.14 -17.95
CA PRO A 794 -14.25 -1.89 -17.75
C PRO A 794 -14.55 -3.39 -17.60
N GLU A 795 -15.12 -3.99 -18.64
CA GLU A 795 -15.67 -5.35 -18.66
C GLU A 795 -14.71 -6.40 -18.07
N LYS A 796 -13.42 -6.30 -18.40
CA LYS A 796 -12.37 -7.26 -17.97
C LYS A 796 -12.10 -7.26 -16.47
N THR A 797 -12.63 -6.28 -15.73
CA THR A 797 -12.31 -6.06 -14.31
C THR A 797 -13.54 -6.08 -13.40
N LEU A 798 -14.75 -6.19 -13.97
CA LEU A 798 -16.00 -6.19 -13.22
C LEU A 798 -16.70 -7.55 -13.30
N PRO A 799 -16.74 -8.34 -12.21
CA PRO A 799 -17.60 -9.51 -12.15
C PRO A 799 -19.08 -9.10 -12.18
N ASP A 800 -19.91 -9.95 -12.78
CA ASP A 800 -21.36 -9.77 -12.93
C ASP A 800 -21.77 -8.46 -13.61
N ILE A 801 -21.05 -8.10 -14.68
CA ILE A 801 -21.21 -6.82 -15.37
C ILE A 801 -22.65 -6.53 -15.80
N ASP A 802 -23.40 -7.52 -16.27
CA ASP A 802 -24.78 -7.32 -16.73
C ASP A 802 -25.70 -6.87 -15.58
N ALA A 803 -25.57 -7.51 -14.41
CA ALA A 803 -26.33 -7.11 -13.22
C ALA A 803 -25.97 -5.69 -12.74
N ARG A 804 -24.69 -5.30 -12.89
CA ARG A 804 -24.23 -3.94 -12.55
C ARG A 804 -24.74 -2.90 -13.54
N LEU A 805 -24.79 -3.22 -14.84
CA LEU A 805 -25.37 -2.34 -15.86
C LEU A 805 -26.85 -2.11 -15.57
N ASP A 806 -27.61 -3.17 -15.24
CA ASP A 806 -29.02 -3.05 -14.88
C ASP A 806 -29.25 -2.15 -13.65
N GLN A 807 -28.45 -2.35 -12.59
CA GLN A 807 -28.51 -1.51 -11.40
C GLN A 807 -28.19 -0.04 -11.72
N ALA A 808 -27.18 0.19 -12.57
CA ALA A 808 -26.81 1.53 -12.99
C ALA A 808 -27.92 2.19 -13.82
N VAL A 809 -28.56 1.46 -14.75
CA VAL A 809 -29.73 1.95 -15.51
C VAL A 809 -30.86 2.37 -14.58
N VAL A 810 -31.17 1.58 -13.56
CA VAL A 810 -32.19 1.92 -12.56
C VAL A 810 -31.83 3.21 -11.83
N ALA A 811 -30.59 3.35 -11.37
CA ALA A 811 -30.11 4.54 -10.67
C ALA A 811 -30.13 5.80 -11.56
N LEU A 812 -29.72 5.68 -12.83
CA LEU A 812 -29.73 6.75 -13.82
C LEU A 812 -31.17 7.26 -14.06
N ARG A 813 -32.12 6.35 -14.26
CA ARG A 813 -33.53 6.67 -14.47
C ARG A 813 -34.20 7.31 -13.24
N ALA A 814 -33.67 7.07 -12.04
CA ALA A 814 -34.14 7.68 -10.80
C ALA A 814 -33.64 9.12 -10.57
N GLY A 815 -32.89 9.72 -11.51
CA GLY A 815 -32.43 11.11 -11.43
C GLY A 815 -31.10 11.31 -10.69
N ALA A 816 -30.38 10.23 -10.34
CA ALA A 816 -29.06 10.27 -9.72
C ALA A 816 -27.90 10.23 -10.74
N GLY A 817 -28.13 10.71 -11.97
CA GLY A 817 -27.36 10.44 -13.18
C GLY A 817 -25.84 10.47 -13.03
N ARG A 818 -25.28 11.66 -12.81
CA ARG A 818 -23.81 11.85 -12.76
C ARG A 818 -23.13 11.12 -11.60
N LYS A 819 -23.68 11.21 -10.38
CA LYS A 819 -23.11 10.54 -9.19
C LYS A 819 -23.14 9.02 -9.33
N ALA A 820 -24.18 8.47 -9.95
CA ALA A 820 -24.28 7.04 -10.22
C ALA A 820 -23.19 6.58 -11.21
N LEU A 821 -22.90 7.38 -12.25
CA LEU A 821 -21.83 7.08 -13.20
C LEU A 821 -20.43 7.21 -12.56
N GLU A 822 -20.18 8.29 -11.81
CA GLU A 822 -18.93 8.46 -11.05
C GLU A 822 -18.67 7.27 -10.11
N ALA A 823 -19.71 6.81 -9.40
CA ALA A 823 -19.63 5.63 -8.54
C ALA A 823 -19.40 4.33 -9.32
N PHE A 824 -20.10 4.12 -10.44
CA PHE A 824 -19.97 2.91 -11.26
C PHE A 824 -18.55 2.73 -11.80
N PHE A 825 -17.94 3.81 -12.29
CA PHE A 825 -16.60 3.82 -12.86
C PHE A 825 -15.49 4.06 -11.82
N GLN A 826 -15.84 4.25 -10.54
CA GLN A 826 -14.91 4.58 -9.45
C GLN A 826 -14.06 5.82 -9.75
N ILE A 827 -14.65 6.81 -10.43
CA ILE A 827 -13.96 8.04 -10.82
C ILE A 827 -14.13 9.05 -9.68
N PRO A 828 -13.07 9.79 -9.29
CA PRO A 828 -13.21 10.92 -8.38
C PRO A 828 -14.27 11.91 -8.88
N PRO A 829 -15.01 12.60 -7.98
CA PRO A 829 -15.99 13.60 -8.40
C PRO A 829 -15.34 14.60 -9.36
N LEU A 830 -15.82 14.65 -10.60
CA LEU A 830 -15.32 15.62 -11.57
C LEU A 830 -15.85 16.99 -11.14
N ALA A 831 -15.01 18.03 -11.15
CA ALA A 831 -15.47 19.37 -10.83
C ALA A 831 -16.60 19.79 -11.79
N ASP A 832 -17.65 20.43 -11.26
CA ASP A 832 -18.62 21.15 -12.07
C ASP A 832 -17.93 22.40 -12.62
N ALA A 833 -17.32 22.27 -13.81
CA ALA A 833 -16.65 23.35 -14.52
C ALA A 833 -17.53 23.89 -15.66
#